data_AF-A0A8H3ZMG8-F1
#
_entry.id   AF-A0A8H3ZMG8-F1
#
_cell.length_a   1.000
_cell.length_b   1.000
_cell.length_c   1.000
_cell.angle_alpha   90.00
_cell.angle_beta   90.00
_cell.angle_gamma   90.00
#
_symmetry.space_group_name_H-M   'P 1'
#
loop_
_entity.id
_entity.type
_entity.pdbx_description
1 polymer ?
#
loop_
_entity_poly.entity_id
_entity_poly.type
_entity_poly.pdbx_seq_one_letter_code
_entity_poly.pdbx_strand_id
1 'polypeptide(L)'
;MSLSRHPEPANADGVSYAPGSEERKLLKAALTEAENTTFEIPSIINGERLYTGRKSAQKNPWDHHGAPLAEYHQVDRETIQKSAIPGALDSRRKWANMPFSDRAAIYKRAAKLVETKYRWKLMAATMLGQGKTCGQAEGDCITEVIDTLNFHVYYCHQLYQQQPLKQSDSAYNSLDYRPLEGFVLAVSPFNFTALGAHIAFTPAILGNVVLWKPSPMAVLSNYILYQVMEEAGLPKGVIQFLPTADPTVVVEPALTSTHFSDLHYTGSSAVLKSLFAQIGENTQLYKTFPRIVGESGGKNFHLVHNSCREDIDWIASAAVRSAFEFQGQKCSALSRLYVPKSMWEQGDLKAALLREAAKMTHGDDVKQLHHPLGPIVSEAAFERFGEFLKNVQKDGHRLLFGGKRDGSKGLFIQPAILEANQDDKTATSDLLTRELFGPLFAVLTYDDSLPGSLEDVCDLIDSTSEYGLAGSFFSRDREAIKIANEGLRDSVGMFCINDKCTGAVIGAHPFGGARSSGTNDKANSVNVLLRFSSIRTVKDSFESSSSTLGACHIAEMETSLPSRTKAQTASTKRDQHPTKPQQPSPGPSSTSRPTTKLDVFVIGSGENSELGLGPRHTQAPRPRLNRLLDADSVGVVQVAVGGMHCVALTHDGKVLTWGVNDDGALGRVKPPSKSEAEAEEDEEDILDPFESTPEAVLFEEEIDVVQVAATNSAGFALTAAGKVYGWGSFAGGDGNFGFLHEKPPKTTERLPVLIPGLTDIKELAGGSDHILALTSDGNVFAWGSGEQNELGRRILARRRFETLVPQRVGLPKNKTTKIFAGSHHSFAIDTTGKVWGFGLNNFGQCGISTREDTGFTTVISPTVIKSLDGYKIRHIGCGLHHTVACTEEGEVLVWGRADDGQMGMPLETLPEGHIIFDSRDRPRVLNVPAVVPDLKAVFVAAGIDNCYTISKDGEMHAWGFSASYNTGLATTDTVETPTLVRSKQLGEKKLNFIDAGGQFAVATSPRL
;
A
#
# COMPACT_ATOMS: atom_id res chain seq x y z
N MET A 1 -25.20 -11.26 14.08
CA MET A 1 -24.20 -10.87 15.10
C MET A 1 -24.55 -9.48 15.58
N SER A 2 -24.59 -9.25 16.90
CA SER A 2 -24.63 -7.89 17.43
C SER A 2 -23.46 -7.11 16.83
N LEU A 3 -23.70 -5.96 16.20
CA LEU A 3 -22.67 -4.99 15.80
C LEU A 3 -22.02 -4.41 17.06
N SER A 4 -21.25 -5.22 17.79
CA SER A 4 -20.42 -4.74 18.90
C SER A 4 -19.38 -3.80 18.31
N ARG A 5 -19.56 -2.50 18.53
CA ARG A 5 -18.62 -1.48 18.12
C ARG A 5 -17.40 -1.55 19.03
N HIS A 6 -16.23 -1.83 18.47
CA HIS A 6 -14.96 -1.65 19.15
C HIS A 6 -14.33 -0.36 18.58
N PRO A 7 -14.51 0.80 19.25
CA PRO A 7 -13.96 2.06 18.75
C PRO A 7 -12.43 2.02 18.77
N GLU A 8 -11.83 2.90 17.97
CA GLU A 8 -10.40 3.15 17.97
C GLU A 8 -9.92 3.51 19.40
N PRO A 9 -8.95 2.79 19.97
CA PRO A 9 -8.42 3.09 21.28
C PRO A 9 -7.46 4.28 21.22
N ALA A 10 -7.43 5.08 22.30
CA ALA A 10 -6.32 5.99 22.54
C ALA A 10 -5.12 5.21 23.10
N ASN A 11 -3.91 5.71 22.83
CA ASN A 11 -2.71 5.22 23.51
C ASN A 11 -2.82 5.44 25.03
N ALA A 12 -2.29 4.50 25.80
CA ALA A 12 -2.31 4.54 27.25
C ALA A 12 -1.43 5.69 27.77
N ASP A 13 -1.98 6.45 28.72
CA ASP A 13 -1.23 7.50 29.40
C ASP A 13 -0.19 6.91 30.35
N GLY A 14 1.04 7.41 30.25
CA GLY A 14 2.09 7.15 31.22
C GLY A 14 1.94 8.02 32.48
N VAL A 15 2.55 7.61 33.58
CA VAL A 15 2.66 8.43 34.80
C VAL A 15 4.06 9.03 34.97
N SER A 16 4.14 10.17 35.64
CA SER A 16 5.36 11.00 35.66
C SER A 16 6.46 10.52 36.61
N TYR A 17 6.09 9.86 37.72
CA TYR A 17 7.02 9.49 38.80
C TYR A 17 7.79 10.68 39.40
N ALA A 18 7.16 11.86 39.43
CA ALA A 18 7.73 13.06 40.02
C ALA A 18 8.16 12.82 41.49
N PRO A 19 9.20 13.49 42.01
CA PRO A 19 9.56 13.42 43.42
C PRO A 19 8.35 13.69 44.33
N GLY A 20 8.12 12.83 45.33
CA GLY A 20 7.01 12.95 46.29
C GLY A 20 5.65 12.38 45.81
N SER A 21 5.52 12.05 44.53
CA SER A 21 4.29 11.47 43.96
C SER A 21 3.95 10.10 44.54
N GLU A 22 2.67 9.72 44.47
CA GLU A 22 2.19 8.46 45.05
C GLU A 22 2.64 7.26 44.22
N GLU A 23 2.59 7.37 42.89
CA GLU A 23 3.12 6.36 41.96
C GLU A 23 4.59 6.03 42.24
N ARG A 24 5.41 7.04 42.60
CA ARG A 24 6.82 6.84 42.94
C ARG A 24 7.00 6.08 44.24
N LYS A 25 6.13 6.28 45.22
CA LYS A 25 6.17 5.52 46.49
C LYS A 25 5.75 4.06 46.27
N LEU A 26 4.65 3.84 45.53
CA LEU A 26 4.14 2.51 45.23
C LEU A 26 5.16 1.69 44.41
N LEU A 27 5.79 2.29 43.41
CA LEU A 27 6.85 1.63 42.65
C LEU A 27 8.05 1.26 43.54
N LYS A 28 8.51 2.17 44.40
CA LYS A 28 9.61 1.86 45.33
C LYS A 28 9.27 0.74 46.29
N ALA A 29 8.05 0.69 46.80
CA ALA A 29 7.59 -0.40 47.66
C ALA A 29 7.60 -1.74 46.91
N ALA A 30 7.12 -1.77 45.67
CA ALA A 30 7.13 -2.97 44.84
C ALA A 30 8.56 -3.44 44.49
N LEU A 31 9.48 -2.50 44.23
CA LEU A 31 10.90 -2.81 44.03
C LEU A 31 11.51 -3.46 45.27
N THR A 32 11.25 -2.90 46.46
CA THR A 32 11.73 -3.48 47.73
C THR A 32 11.15 -4.86 47.99
N GLU A 33 9.86 -5.09 47.72
CA GLU A 33 9.24 -6.41 47.85
C GLU A 33 9.92 -7.43 46.91
N ALA A 34 10.12 -7.05 45.65
CA ALA A 34 10.72 -7.91 44.64
C ALA A 34 12.21 -8.21 44.90
N GLU A 35 13.00 -7.24 45.38
CA GLU A 35 14.42 -7.45 45.74
C GLU A 35 14.60 -8.47 46.88
N ASN A 36 13.64 -8.53 47.80
CA ASN A 36 13.66 -9.45 48.95
C ASN A 36 13.01 -10.81 48.64
N THR A 37 12.60 -11.05 47.40
CA THR A 37 11.88 -12.26 47.00
C THR A 37 12.60 -12.96 45.84
N THR A 38 13.02 -14.21 46.03
CA THR A 38 13.34 -15.09 44.90
C THR A 38 12.06 -15.77 44.44
N PHE A 39 11.55 -15.38 43.28
CA PHE A 39 10.27 -15.89 42.77
C PHE A 39 10.42 -17.31 42.23
N GLU A 40 9.63 -18.26 42.71
CA GLU A 40 9.56 -19.61 42.14
C GLU A 40 8.48 -19.68 41.04
N ILE A 41 8.91 -19.93 39.81
CA ILE A 41 8.07 -19.85 38.61
C ILE A 41 7.89 -21.26 38.00
N PRO A 42 6.66 -21.77 37.89
CA PRO A 42 6.40 -23.07 37.28
C PRO A 42 6.43 -23.00 35.74
N SER A 43 6.69 -24.13 35.08
CA SER A 43 6.15 -24.33 33.72
C SER A 43 4.65 -24.54 33.81
N ILE A 44 3.88 -24.07 32.84
CA ILE A 44 2.41 -24.17 32.88
C ILE A 44 1.92 -24.90 31.65
N ILE A 45 1.36 -26.09 31.87
CA ILE A 45 0.78 -26.92 30.82
C ILE A 45 -0.67 -27.17 31.16
N ASN A 46 -1.58 -26.86 30.26
CA ASN A 46 -3.03 -27.05 30.44
C ASN A 46 -3.58 -26.33 31.69
N GLY A 47 -2.96 -25.20 32.05
CA GLY A 47 -3.29 -24.43 33.25
C GLY A 47 -2.80 -25.06 34.56
N GLU A 48 -2.11 -26.20 34.51
CA GLU A 48 -1.45 -26.81 35.67
C GLU A 48 -0.04 -26.27 35.83
N ARG A 49 0.29 -25.88 37.06
CA ARG A 49 1.60 -25.35 37.43
C ARG A 49 2.52 -26.52 37.76
N LEU A 50 3.52 -26.75 36.93
CA LEU A 50 4.47 -27.86 37.06
C LEU A 50 5.76 -27.40 37.74
N TYR A 51 5.95 -27.83 38.98
CA TYR A 51 7.16 -27.64 39.78
C TYR A 51 8.06 -28.87 39.65
N THR A 52 8.75 -28.99 38.52
CA THR A 52 9.48 -30.21 38.11
C THR A 52 10.75 -30.52 38.91
N GLY A 53 11.18 -29.65 39.83
CA GLY A 53 12.52 -29.69 40.46
C GLY A 53 13.70 -29.37 39.53
N ARG A 54 13.54 -29.46 38.19
CA ARG A 54 14.56 -29.07 37.21
C ARG A 54 14.59 -27.55 37.04
N LYS A 55 15.32 -26.89 37.92
CA LYS A 55 15.37 -25.43 38.00
C LYS A 55 16.45 -24.82 37.12
N SER A 56 16.16 -23.64 36.58
CA SER A 56 17.15 -22.65 36.15
C SER A 56 16.77 -21.30 36.74
N ALA A 57 17.56 -20.26 36.51
CA ALA A 57 17.42 -18.99 37.21
C ALA A 57 17.47 -17.78 36.28
N GLN A 58 16.56 -16.84 36.51
CA GLN A 58 16.69 -15.47 36.02
C GLN A 58 17.56 -14.69 37.01
N LYS A 59 18.74 -14.27 36.56
CA LYS A 59 19.65 -13.44 37.35
C LYS A 59 19.12 -12.02 37.51
N ASN A 60 19.51 -11.34 38.60
CA ASN A 60 19.26 -9.92 38.80
C ASN A 60 20.46 -9.11 38.28
N PRO A 61 20.39 -8.42 37.12
CA PRO A 61 21.51 -7.64 36.60
C PRO A 61 21.95 -6.47 37.49
N TRP A 62 21.12 -6.02 38.45
CA TRP A 62 21.50 -4.98 39.43
C TRP A 62 22.38 -5.50 40.57
N ASP A 63 22.31 -6.80 40.84
CA ASP A 63 23.07 -7.49 41.87
C ASP A 63 23.38 -8.91 41.40
N HIS A 64 24.35 -9.02 40.48
CA HIS A 64 24.56 -10.24 39.70
C HIS A 64 25.26 -11.35 40.50
N HIS A 65 25.95 -10.96 41.58
CA HIS A 65 26.53 -11.85 42.58
C HIS A 65 25.52 -12.31 43.65
N GLY A 66 24.37 -11.63 43.75
CA GLY A 66 23.32 -11.90 44.73
C GLY A 66 22.44 -13.11 44.40
N ALA A 67 21.37 -13.26 45.19
CA ALA A 67 20.34 -14.27 44.91
C ALA A 67 19.66 -13.99 43.55
N PRO A 68 19.27 -15.05 42.81
CA PRO A 68 18.54 -14.85 41.57
C PRO A 68 17.19 -14.16 41.83
N LEU A 69 16.73 -13.36 40.87
CA LEU A 69 15.43 -12.71 40.93
C LEU A 69 14.32 -13.76 40.86
N ALA A 70 14.48 -14.78 40.02
CA ALA A 70 13.53 -15.89 39.94
C ALA A 70 14.24 -17.22 39.68
N GLU A 71 13.71 -18.29 40.25
CA GLU A 71 13.99 -19.67 39.87
C GLU A 71 12.80 -20.20 39.09
N TYR A 72 13.02 -20.78 37.90
CA TYR A 72 11.96 -21.32 37.08
C TYR A 72 12.15 -22.80 36.78
N HIS A 73 11.03 -23.53 36.79
CA HIS A 73 10.97 -24.95 36.53
C HIS A 73 10.85 -25.24 35.05
N GLN A 74 11.71 -26.11 34.56
CA GLN A 74 11.80 -26.50 33.16
C GLN A 74 11.17 -27.89 32.97
N VAL A 75 10.48 -28.08 31.85
CA VAL A 75 10.01 -29.38 31.39
C VAL A 75 11.02 -29.99 30.42
N ASP A 76 10.98 -31.31 30.24
CA ASP A 76 11.82 -32.00 29.25
C ASP A 76 11.13 -32.07 27.88
N ARG A 77 11.90 -32.48 26.86
CA ARG A 77 11.41 -32.63 25.47
C ARG A 77 10.21 -33.58 25.38
N GLU A 78 10.23 -34.66 26.16
CA GLU A 78 9.14 -35.64 26.20
C GLU A 78 7.83 -35.01 26.71
N THR A 79 7.90 -34.20 27.76
CA THR A 79 6.75 -33.46 28.29
C THR A 79 6.20 -32.48 27.27
N ILE A 80 7.06 -31.81 26.48
CA ILE A 80 6.61 -30.96 25.37
C ILE A 80 5.82 -31.77 24.34
N GLN A 81 6.36 -32.91 23.89
CA GLN A 81 5.75 -33.76 22.86
C GLN A 81 4.47 -34.44 23.34
N LYS A 82 4.44 -34.95 24.58
CA LYS A 82 3.34 -35.78 25.09
C LYS A 82 2.27 -34.98 25.83
N SER A 83 2.57 -33.76 26.30
CA SER A 83 1.64 -32.98 27.13
C SER A 83 1.39 -31.57 26.60
N ALA A 84 2.44 -30.79 26.32
CA ALA A 84 2.26 -29.38 25.92
C ALA A 84 1.62 -29.24 24.54
N ILE A 85 2.14 -29.93 23.52
CA ILE A 85 1.59 -29.91 22.15
C ILE A 85 0.17 -30.49 22.13
N PRO A 86 -0.10 -31.72 22.63
CA PRO A 86 -1.46 -32.27 22.63
C PRO A 86 -2.44 -31.39 23.41
N GLY A 87 -2.05 -30.90 24.58
CA GLY A 87 -2.88 -30.04 25.40
C GLY A 87 -3.24 -28.69 24.75
N ALA A 88 -2.30 -28.11 23.99
CA ALA A 88 -2.60 -26.92 23.18
C ALA A 88 -3.64 -27.26 22.10
N LEU A 89 -3.43 -28.35 21.35
CA LEU A 89 -4.33 -28.80 20.29
C LEU A 89 -5.73 -29.16 20.81
N ASP A 90 -5.84 -29.77 21.98
CA ASP A 90 -7.11 -30.11 22.64
C ASP A 90 -7.93 -28.85 22.97
N SER A 91 -7.26 -27.76 23.37
CA SER A 91 -7.92 -26.48 23.64
C SER A 91 -8.30 -25.71 22.37
N ARG A 92 -7.63 -25.98 21.24
CA ARG A 92 -7.73 -25.19 19.99
C ARG A 92 -9.16 -25.06 19.50
N ARG A 93 -9.89 -26.18 19.40
CA ARG A 93 -11.25 -26.16 18.83
C ARG A 93 -12.20 -25.30 19.67
N LYS A 94 -12.13 -25.40 21.00
CA LYS A 94 -12.99 -24.61 21.89
C LYS A 94 -12.63 -23.12 21.84
N TRP A 95 -11.34 -22.80 21.82
CA TRP A 95 -10.87 -21.42 21.76
C TRP A 95 -11.16 -20.74 20.41
N ALA A 96 -10.89 -21.42 19.30
CA ALA A 96 -11.15 -20.92 17.95
C ALA A 96 -12.64 -20.59 17.73
N ASN A 97 -13.55 -21.41 18.28
CA ASN A 97 -14.99 -21.22 18.17
C ASN A 97 -15.59 -20.27 19.23
N MET A 98 -14.81 -19.80 20.20
CA MET A 98 -15.29 -18.78 21.13
C MET A 98 -15.57 -17.49 20.33
N PRO A 99 -16.74 -16.85 20.48
CA PRO A 99 -17.03 -15.59 19.78
C PRO A 99 -15.95 -14.53 20.00
N PHE A 100 -15.66 -13.75 18.95
CA PHE A 100 -14.66 -12.70 19.04
C PHE A 100 -14.95 -11.69 20.17
N SER A 101 -16.23 -11.37 20.42
CA SER A 101 -16.63 -10.50 21.54
C SER A 101 -16.12 -10.99 22.89
N ASP A 102 -16.10 -12.30 23.11
CA ASP A 102 -15.72 -12.91 24.37
C ASP A 102 -14.18 -12.97 24.49
N ARG A 103 -13.50 -13.27 23.38
CA ARG A 103 -12.02 -13.15 23.30
C ARG A 103 -11.58 -11.70 23.55
N ALA A 104 -12.25 -10.73 22.93
CA ALA A 104 -11.98 -9.31 23.10
C ALA A 104 -12.19 -8.85 24.55
N ALA A 105 -13.22 -9.36 25.25
CA ALA A 105 -13.47 -9.05 26.65
C ALA A 105 -12.31 -9.45 27.56
N ILE A 106 -11.67 -10.61 27.30
CA ILE A 106 -10.46 -11.04 28.03
C ILE A 106 -9.33 -10.01 27.85
N TYR A 107 -9.10 -9.54 26.63
CA TYR A 107 -8.01 -8.58 26.35
C TYR A 107 -8.27 -7.22 26.99
N LYS A 108 -9.52 -6.72 26.93
CA LYS A 108 -9.90 -5.47 27.61
C LYS A 108 -9.77 -5.58 29.13
N ARG A 109 -10.13 -6.73 29.71
CA ARG A 109 -9.93 -6.99 31.14
C ARG A 109 -8.46 -7.09 31.51
N ALA A 110 -7.64 -7.77 30.69
CA ALA A 110 -6.19 -7.84 30.86
C ALA A 110 -5.55 -6.45 30.85
N ALA A 111 -5.93 -5.58 29.91
CA ALA A 111 -5.45 -4.21 29.86
C ALA A 111 -5.75 -3.44 31.16
N LYS A 112 -6.98 -3.60 31.70
CA LYS A 112 -7.34 -2.98 32.98
C LYS A 112 -6.56 -3.54 34.17
N LEU A 113 -6.27 -4.84 34.17
CA LEU A 113 -5.47 -5.51 35.20
C LEU A 113 -4.01 -5.02 35.17
N VAL A 114 -3.42 -4.82 34.00
CA VAL A 114 -2.08 -4.21 33.83
C VAL A 114 -2.07 -2.79 34.39
N GLU A 115 -3.07 -1.98 34.03
CA GLU A 115 -3.18 -0.59 34.47
C GLU A 115 -3.30 -0.45 35.99
N THR A 116 -3.95 -1.41 36.65
CA THR A 116 -4.32 -1.34 38.07
C THR A 116 -3.54 -2.33 38.93
N LYS A 117 -4.06 -3.56 39.08
CA LYS A 117 -3.59 -4.57 40.03
C LYS A 117 -2.14 -4.99 39.82
N TYR A 118 -1.71 -5.13 38.57
CA TYR A 118 -0.41 -5.70 38.23
C TYR A 118 0.66 -4.67 37.91
N ARG A 119 0.29 -3.38 37.82
CA ARG A 119 1.16 -2.28 37.39
C ARG A 119 2.52 -2.31 38.08
N TRP A 120 2.52 -2.25 39.40
CA TRP A 120 3.77 -2.13 40.17
C TRP A 120 4.60 -3.42 40.16
N LYS A 121 3.95 -4.58 40.07
CA LYS A 121 4.64 -5.87 39.97
C LYS A 121 5.33 -6.03 38.61
N LEU A 122 4.67 -5.65 37.53
CA LEU A 122 5.26 -5.63 36.19
C LEU A 122 6.43 -4.65 36.13
N MET A 123 6.23 -3.42 36.61
CA MET A 123 7.29 -2.41 36.68
C MET A 123 8.51 -2.92 37.45
N ALA A 124 8.31 -3.48 38.66
CA ALA A 124 9.41 -4.01 39.46
C ALA A 124 10.12 -5.20 38.79
N ALA A 125 9.36 -6.15 38.25
CA ALA A 125 9.91 -7.32 37.54
C ALA A 125 10.74 -6.92 36.31
N THR A 126 10.27 -5.96 35.53
CA THR A 126 10.95 -5.46 34.33
C THR A 126 12.17 -4.60 34.68
N MET A 127 12.08 -3.74 35.70
CA MET A 127 13.22 -2.92 36.13
C MET A 127 14.35 -3.76 36.73
N LEU A 128 14.02 -4.68 37.63
CA LEU A 128 15.00 -5.56 38.26
C LEU A 128 15.52 -6.61 37.28
N GLY A 129 14.63 -7.34 36.62
CA GLY A 129 14.99 -8.52 35.83
C GLY A 129 15.62 -8.22 34.48
N GLN A 130 15.27 -7.09 33.87
CA GLN A 130 15.74 -6.71 32.53
C GLN A 130 16.69 -5.51 32.57
N GLY A 131 16.86 -4.84 33.72
CA GLY A 131 17.75 -3.68 33.88
C GLY A 131 17.13 -2.34 33.45
N LYS A 132 15.81 -2.28 33.22
CA LYS A 132 15.15 -1.05 32.77
C LYS A 132 15.13 0.03 33.84
N THR A 133 15.24 1.29 33.41
CA THR A 133 14.93 2.44 34.27
C THR A 133 13.43 2.68 34.33
N CYS A 134 12.98 3.49 35.28
CA CYS A 134 11.57 3.79 35.52
C CYS A 134 10.82 4.20 34.23
N GLY A 135 11.35 5.19 33.49
CA GLY A 135 10.70 5.65 32.26
C GLY A 135 10.70 4.60 31.14
N GLN A 136 11.75 3.78 31.04
CA GLN A 136 11.83 2.72 30.03
C GLN A 136 10.89 1.54 30.36
N ALA A 137 10.73 1.21 31.64
CA ALA A 137 9.79 0.18 32.08
C ALA A 137 8.34 0.64 31.94
N GLU A 138 8.03 1.89 32.26
CA GLU A 138 6.70 2.48 32.09
C GLU A 138 6.26 2.41 30.63
N GLY A 139 7.13 2.88 29.71
CA GLY A 139 6.87 2.84 28.28
C GLY A 139 6.62 1.43 27.73
N ASP A 140 7.35 0.44 28.25
CA ASP A 140 7.33 -0.96 27.81
C ASP A 140 6.22 -1.78 28.50
N CYS A 141 6.40 -2.11 29.78
CA CYS A 141 5.60 -3.13 30.45
C CYS A 141 4.20 -2.65 30.85
N ILE A 142 3.95 -1.33 30.77
CA ILE A 142 2.66 -0.73 31.07
C ILE A 142 2.02 -0.19 29.80
N THR A 143 2.53 0.92 29.25
CA THR A 143 1.81 1.62 28.15
C THR A 143 1.78 0.78 26.88
N GLU A 144 2.92 0.21 26.45
CA GLU A 144 2.98 -0.59 25.23
C GLU A 144 2.26 -1.95 25.38
N VAL A 145 2.23 -2.57 26.57
CA VAL A 145 1.40 -3.75 26.84
C VAL A 145 -0.09 -3.43 26.78
N ILE A 146 -0.54 -2.34 27.41
CA ILE A 146 -1.94 -1.90 27.37
C ILE A 146 -2.36 -1.58 25.94
N ASP A 147 -1.50 -0.87 25.19
CA ASP A 147 -1.73 -0.54 23.80
C ASP A 147 -1.79 -1.79 22.93
N THR A 148 -0.87 -2.75 23.12
CA THR A 148 -0.92 -4.06 22.46
C THR A 148 -2.31 -4.70 22.68
N LEU A 149 -2.74 -4.86 23.94
CA LEU A 149 -4.02 -5.50 24.25
C LEU A 149 -5.23 -4.75 23.65
N ASN A 150 -5.21 -3.42 23.68
CA ASN A 150 -6.33 -2.60 23.23
C ASN A 150 -6.41 -2.46 21.71
N PHE A 151 -5.29 -2.18 21.04
CA PHE A 151 -5.22 -2.02 19.59
C PHE A 151 -5.42 -3.36 18.87
N HIS A 152 -4.99 -4.50 19.41
CA HIS A 152 -5.26 -5.80 18.79
C HIS A 152 -6.76 -6.12 18.73
N VAL A 153 -7.51 -5.77 19.78
CA VAL A 153 -8.99 -5.88 19.75
C VAL A 153 -9.56 -5.01 18.63
N TYR A 154 -9.07 -3.78 18.48
CA TYR A 154 -9.53 -2.88 17.43
C TYR A 154 -9.16 -3.38 16.03
N TYR A 155 -7.92 -3.80 15.81
CA TYR A 155 -7.47 -4.30 14.52
C TYR A 155 -8.11 -5.63 14.13
N CYS A 156 -8.36 -6.55 15.08
CA CYS A 156 -9.18 -7.74 14.80
C CYS A 156 -10.61 -7.38 14.41
N HIS A 157 -11.21 -6.37 15.05
CA HIS A 157 -12.53 -5.87 14.66
C HIS A 157 -12.53 -5.32 13.23
N GLN A 158 -11.54 -4.48 12.87
CA GLN A 158 -11.38 -3.98 11.50
C GLN A 158 -11.17 -5.12 10.50
N LEU A 159 -10.32 -6.08 10.85
CA LEU A 159 -10.03 -7.25 10.01
C LEU A 159 -11.29 -8.07 9.73
N TYR A 160 -12.09 -8.38 10.75
CA TYR A 160 -13.32 -9.18 10.58
C TYR A 160 -14.44 -8.43 9.84
N GLN A 161 -14.39 -7.09 9.80
CA GLN A 161 -15.30 -6.27 9.00
C GLN A 161 -14.99 -6.31 7.49
N GLN A 162 -13.81 -6.75 7.10
CA GLN A 162 -13.48 -6.98 5.69
C GLN A 162 -14.26 -8.21 5.21
N GLN A 163 -15.39 -7.97 4.55
CA GLN A 163 -16.27 -8.99 3.99
C GLN A 163 -16.37 -8.77 2.48
N PRO A 164 -16.61 -9.83 1.70
CA PRO A 164 -16.69 -9.70 0.26
C PRO A 164 -17.98 -8.93 -0.08
N LEU A 165 -17.94 -8.17 -1.16
CA LEU A 165 -19.14 -7.51 -1.65
C LEU A 165 -20.15 -8.55 -2.14
N LYS A 166 -21.43 -8.20 -2.05
CA LYS A 166 -22.52 -9.05 -2.54
C LYS A 166 -22.33 -9.30 -4.05
N GLN A 167 -22.24 -10.56 -4.44
CA GLN A 167 -22.05 -10.96 -5.84
C GLN A 167 -23.38 -11.05 -6.61
N SER A 168 -24.41 -11.64 -6.01
CA SER A 168 -25.74 -11.83 -6.60
C SER A 168 -26.83 -11.91 -5.51
N ASP A 169 -28.10 -11.93 -5.90
CA ASP A 169 -29.23 -12.20 -4.99
C ASP A 169 -29.39 -13.69 -4.64
N SER A 170 -28.81 -14.57 -5.46
CA SER A 170 -28.96 -16.02 -5.35
C SER A 170 -28.04 -16.67 -4.31
N ALA A 171 -27.07 -15.93 -3.77
CA ALA A 171 -26.17 -16.44 -2.76
C ALA A 171 -25.68 -15.35 -1.80
N TYR A 172 -25.42 -15.76 -0.56
CA TYR A 172 -24.73 -14.95 0.44
C TYR A 172 -23.29 -15.42 0.58
N ASN A 173 -22.35 -14.48 0.44
CA ASN A 173 -20.92 -14.72 0.63
C ASN A 173 -20.46 -14.16 1.98
N SER A 174 -19.56 -14.86 2.64
CA SER A 174 -18.87 -14.37 3.83
C SER A 174 -17.44 -14.89 3.89
N LEU A 175 -16.55 -14.09 4.47
CA LEU A 175 -15.19 -14.50 4.83
C LEU A 175 -15.15 -14.94 6.28
N ASP A 176 -14.64 -16.15 6.48
CA ASP A 176 -14.36 -16.77 7.77
C ASP A 176 -12.85 -16.70 8.03
N TYR A 177 -12.45 -15.77 8.90
CA TYR A 177 -11.06 -15.57 9.32
C TYR A 177 -10.65 -16.60 10.37
N ARG A 178 -10.44 -17.84 9.94
CA ARG A 178 -10.11 -18.94 10.85
C ARG A 178 -8.70 -18.77 11.42
N PRO A 179 -8.43 -19.19 12.67
CA PRO A 179 -7.07 -19.37 13.14
C PRO A 179 -6.36 -20.49 12.36
N LEU A 180 -5.02 -20.47 12.38
CA LEU A 180 -4.16 -21.47 11.75
C LEU A 180 -4.43 -22.87 12.30
N GLU A 181 -4.36 -23.88 11.42
CA GLU A 181 -4.53 -25.28 11.80
C GLU A 181 -3.26 -25.84 12.43
N GLY A 182 -3.28 -26.03 13.75
CA GLY A 182 -2.18 -26.56 14.56
C GLY A 182 -1.86 -25.61 15.71
N PHE A 183 -0.57 -25.33 15.96
CA PHE A 183 -0.13 -24.42 17.01
C PHE A 183 0.95 -23.44 16.52
N VAL A 184 1.06 -22.32 17.24
CA VAL A 184 2.09 -21.29 17.04
C VAL A 184 3.22 -21.48 18.06
N LEU A 185 4.46 -21.50 17.61
CA LEU A 185 5.64 -21.42 18.47
C LEU A 185 6.01 -19.96 18.68
N ALA A 186 5.82 -19.47 19.90
CA ALA A 186 6.10 -18.10 20.32
C ALA A 186 7.45 -18.04 21.08
N VAL A 187 8.44 -17.35 20.52
CA VAL A 187 9.77 -17.19 21.12
C VAL A 187 10.05 -15.71 21.36
N SER A 188 9.96 -15.26 22.62
CA SER A 188 10.08 -13.85 22.96
C SER A 188 11.46 -13.44 23.50
N PRO A 189 11.93 -12.20 23.22
CA PRO A 189 13.23 -11.70 23.62
C PRO A 189 13.20 -11.16 25.06
N PHE A 190 14.35 -10.71 25.56
CA PHE A 190 14.44 -10.14 26.91
C PHE A 190 14.14 -8.64 26.98
N ASN A 191 14.30 -7.93 25.87
CA ASN A 191 14.48 -6.48 25.89
C ASN A 191 13.17 -5.70 26.06
N PHE A 192 12.02 -6.30 25.76
CA PHE A 192 10.71 -5.71 25.99
C PHE A 192 9.75 -6.74 26.57
N THR A 193 9.12 -6.39 27.70
CA THR A 193 8.00 -7.14 28.24
C THR A 193 6.80 -7.08 27.30
N ALA A 194 6.58 -5.94 26.62
CA ALA A 194 5.58 -5.77 25.58
C ALA A 194 5.77 -6.70 24.39
N LEU A 195 7.00 -6.99 23.97
CA LEU A 195 7.24 -7.99 22.93
C LEU A 195 6.86 -9.41 23.38
N GLY A 196 6.98 -9.73 24.68
CA GLY A 196 6.40 -10.95 25.24
C GLY A 196 4.88 -11.02 25.07
N ALA A 197 4.19 -9.92 25.37
CA ALA A 197 2.74 -9.80 25.15
C ALA A 197 2.38 -9.89 23.66
N HIS A 198 3.08 -9.15 22.80
CA HIS A 198 2.85 -9.17 21.35
C HIS A 198 3.03 -10.59 20.79
N ILE A 199 4.15 -11.24 21.08
CA ILE A 199 4.51 -12.53 20.50
C ILE A 199 3.52 -13.63 20.91
N ALA A 200 3.12 -13.66 22.17
CA ALA A 200 2.20 -14.70 22.68
C ALA A 200 0.72 -14.37 22.42
N PHE A 201 0.31 -13.10 22.54
CA PHE A 201 -1.11 -12.73 22.59
C PHE A 201 -1.66 -12.33 21.21
N THR A 202 -0.84 -11.93 20.25
CA THR A 202 -1.28 -11.63 18.87
C THR A 202 -1.89 -12.85 18.16
N PRO A 203 -1.24 -14.03 18.15
CA PRO A 203 -1.87 -15.23 17.59
C PRO A 203 -3.09 -15.66 18.43
N ALA A 204 -3.03 -15.54 19.76
CA ALA A 204 -4.09 -16.02 20.64
C ALA A 204 -5.42 -15.29 20.45
N ILE A 205 -5.45 -13.97 20.23
CA ILE A 205 -6.72 -13.22 20.04
C ILE A 205 -7.49 -13.67 18.79
N LEU A 206 -6.78 -14.17 17.77
CA LEU A 206 -7.35 -14.70 16.53
C LEU A 206 -7.87 -16.13 16.69
N GLY A 207 -7.71 -16.75 17.86
CA GLY A 207 -8.18 -18.11 18.16
C GLY A 207 -7.10 -19.19 18.02
N ASN A 208 -5.82 -18.81 17.82
CA ASN A 208 -4.72 -19.76 17.78
C ASN A 208 -4.34 -20.22 19.20
N VAL A 209 -3.65 -21.36 19.28
CA VAL A 209 -3.03 -21.88 20.51
C VAL A 209 -1.52 -21.81 20.40
N VAL A 210 -0.85 -21.59 21.53
CA VAL A 210 0.53 -21.09 21.55
C VAL A 210 1.40 -21.89 22.51
N LEU A 211 2.59 -22.28 22.05
CA LEU A 211 3.69 -22.69 22.91
C LEU A 211 4.61 -21.50 23.13
N TRP A 212 4.61 -20.93 24.32
CA TRP A 212 5.37 -19.72 24.61
C TRP A 212 6.65 -20.04 25.39
N LYS A 213 7.79 -19.84 24.71
CA LYS A 213 9.14 -19.89 25.30
C LYS A 213 9.64 -18.45 25.54
N PRO A 214 9.57 -17.92 26.77
CA PRO A 214 10.11 -16.61 27.08
C PRO A 214 11.63 -16.62 27.21
N SER A 215 12.28 -15.47 27.00
CA SER A 215 13.70 -15.33 27.30
C SER A 215 14.01 -15.63 28.78
N PRO A 216 15.10 -16.36 29.09
CA PRO A 216 15.57 -16.57 30.47
C PRO A 216 15.75 -15.29 31.28
N MET A 217 16.03 -14.17 30.61
CA MET A 217 16.25 -12.87 31.26
C MET A 217 14.97 -12.04 31.45
N ALA A 218 13.81 -12.54 31.04
CA ALA A 218 12.51 -11.86 31.19
C ALA A 218 11.40 -12.79 31.70
N VAL A 219 11.75 -13.94 32.30
CA VAL A 219 10.79 -14.96 32.74
C VAL A 219 9.79 -14.41 33.74
N LEU A 220 10.23 -13.62 34.73
CA LEU A 220 9.34 -13.07 35.77
C LEU A 220 8.29 -12.13 35.18
N SER A 221 8.68 -11.17 34.35
CA SER A 221 7.72 -10.23 33.74
C SER A 221 6.76 -10.96 32.80
N ASN A 222 7.25 -11.95 32.06
CA ASN A 222 6.44 -12.76 31.13
C ASN A 222 5.49 -13.71 31.89
N TYR A 223 5.90 -14.25 33.04
CA TYR A 223 5.03 -15.04 33.93
C TYR A 223 3.91 -14.18 34.53
N ILE A 224 4.20 -12.94 34.93
CA ILE A 224 3.17 -12.01 35.40
C ILE A 224 2.17 -11.70 34.27
N LEU A 225 2.63 -11.50 33.03
CA LEU A 225 1.73 -11.35 31.88
C LEU A 225 0.85 -12.59 31.66
N TYR A 226 1.40 -13.80 31.83
CA TYR A 226 0.59 -15.02 31.81
C TYR A 226 -0.50 -14.99 32.89
N GLN A 227 -0.15 -14.64 34.13
CA GLN A 227 -1.10 -14.52 35.23
C GLN A 227 -2.19 -13.47 34.97
N VAL A 228 -1.83 -12.34 34.35
CA VAL A 228 -2.79 -11.32 33.92
C VAL A 228 -3.81 -11.91 32.95
N MET A 229 -3.36 -12.66 31.93
CA MET A 229 -4.26 -13.28 30.96
C MET A 229 -5.11 -14.38 31.58
N GLU A 230 -4.53 -15.20 32.46
CA GLU A 230 -5.25 -16.22 33.22
C GLU A 230 -6.37 -15.60 34.07
N GLU A 231 -6.06 -14.55 34.85
CA GLU A 231 -7.06 -13.84 35.67
C GLU A 231 -8.10 -13.10 34.83
N ALA A 232 -7.71 -12.61 33.64
CA ALA A 232 -8.63 -11.99 32.69
C ALA A 232 -9.63 -13.00 32.11
N GLY A 233 -9.33 -14.30 32.19
CA GLY A 233 -10.22 -15.39 31.77
C GLY A 233 -9.74 -16.19 30.57
N LEU A 234 -8.45 -16.12 30.21
CA LEU A 234 -7.88 -16.95 29.15
C LEU A 234 -8.07 -18.44 29.48
N PRO A 235 -8.69 -19.24 28.60
CA PRO A 235 -8.90 -20.66 28.86
C PRO A 235 -7.59 -21.44 29.02
N LYS A 236 -7.61 -22.45 29.88
CA LYS A 236 -6.50 -23.38 30.08
C LYS A 236 -6.11 -24.05 28.75
N GLY A 237 -4.80 -24.17 28.52
CA GLY A 237 -4.22 -24.80 27.33
C GLY A 237 -4.06 -23.89 26.11
N VAL A 238 -4.70 -22.71 26.09
CA VAL A 238 -4.55 -21.76 24.96
C VAL A 238 -3.12 -21.26 24.84
N ILE A 239 -2.48 -20.96 25.96
CA ILE A 239 -1.05 -20.64 26.03
C ILE A 239 -0.41 -21.64 27.00
N GLN A 240 0.61 -22.34 26.51
CA GLN A 240 1.52 -23.16 27.33
C GLN A 240 2.73 -22.30 27.67
N PHE A 241 2.97 -22.02 28.95
CA PHE A 241 4.08 -21.19 29.41
C PHE A 241 5.29 -22.08 29.73
N LEU A 242 6.33 -22.01 28.90
CA LEU A 242 7.42 -22.99 28.86
C LEU A 242 8.79 -22.32 29.04
N PRO A 243 9.10 -21.79 30.23
CA PRO A 243 10.40 -21.18 30.49
C PRO A 243 11.49 -22.25 30.49
N THR A 244 12.53 -22.02 29.69
CA THR A 244 13.71 -22.89 29.60
C THR A 244 14.96 -22.07 29.30
N ALA A 245 16.08 -22.41 29.94
CA ALA A 245 17.40 -21.87 29.64
C ALA A 245 17.88 -22.33 28.26
N ASP A 246 17.71 -23.61 27.95
CA ASP A 246 18.01 -24.18 26.65
C ASP A 246 16.76 -24.11 25.75
N PRO A 247 16.71 -23.22 24.73
CA PRO A 247 15.56 -23.11 23.84
C PRO A 247 15.30 -24.39 23.03
N THR A 248 16.31 -25.22 22.76
CA THR A 248 16.16 -26.43 21.94
C THR A 248 15.17 -27.42 22.56
N VAL A 249 15.04 -27.40 23.89
CA VAL A 249 14.08 -28.24 24.64
C VAL A 249 12.63 -28.01 24.21
N VAL A 250 12.29 -26.80 23.78
CA VAL A 250 10.94 -26.46 23.28
C VAL A 250 10.91 -26.40 21.76
N VAL A 251 11.94 -25.79 21.14
CA VAL A 251 11.98 -25.53 19.70
C VAL A 251 12.09 -26.82 18.88
N GLU A 252 12.99 -27.74 19.23
CA GLU A 252 13.15 -28.97 18.44
C GLU A 252 11.87 -29.84 18.44
N PRO A 253 11.23 -30.14 19.59
CA PRO A 253 9.95 -30.83 19.60
C PRO A 253 8.84 -30.12 18.81
N ALA A 254 8.83 -28.79 18.84
CA ALA A 254 7.84 -28.02 18.09
C ALA A 254 8.06 -28.15 16.58
N LEU A 255 9.29 -27.93 16.09
CA LEU A 255 9.62 -28.00 14.67
C LEU A 255 9.55 -29.42 14.10
N THR A 256 9.61 -30.46 14.94
CA THR A 256 9.46 -31.86 14.54
C THR A 256 8.01 -32.37 14.68
N SER A 257 7.06 -31.49 14.99
CA SER A 257 5.63 -31.83 15.03
C SER A 257 4.96 -31.61 13.68
N THR A 258 4.16 -32.57 13.21
CA THR A 258 3.32 -32.42 12.00
C THR A 258 2.26 -31.31 12.15
N HIS A 259 1.99 -30.87 13.38
CA HIS A 259 1.00 -29.84 13.73
C HIS A 259 1.60 -28.44 13.91
N PHE A 260 2.89 -28.26 13.67
CA PHE A 260 3.51 -26.94 13.68
C PHE A 260 2.98 -26.09 12.52
N SER A 261 2.46 -24.90 12.83
CA SER A 261 1.78 -24.04 11.83
C SER A 261 2.44 -22.68 11.65
N ASP A 262 3.15 -22.18 12.65
CA ASP A 262 3.77 -20.87 12.60
C ASP A 262 4.87 -20.69 13.66
N LEU A 263 5.92 -19.94 13.30
CA LEU A 263 6.90 -19.37 14.21
C LEU A 263 6.65 -17.85 14.36
N HIS A 264 6.34 -17.40 15.58
CA HIS A 264 6.34 -15.99 15.95
C HIS A 264 7.57 -15.71 16.83
N TYR A 265 8.56 -15.02 16.25
CA TYR A 265 9.90 -14.90 16.80
C TYR A 265 10.34 -13.45 16.92
N THR A 266 10.99 -13.13 18.04
CA THR A 266 11.92 -12.00 18.07
C THR A 266 13.22 -12.36 18.79
N GLY A 267 14.35 -12.03 18.18
CA GLY A 267 15.68 -12.34 18.70
C GLY A 267 16.77 -12.05 17.69
N SER A 268 17.85 -12.83 17.68
CA SER A 268 18.98 -12.57 16.78
C SER A 268 18.71 -13.06 15.36
N SER A 269 19.22 -12.33 14.37
CA SER A 269 19.08 -12.69 12.96
C SER A 269 19.71 -14.03 12.62
N ALA A 270 20.82 -14.39 13.28
CA ALA A 270 21.46 -15.69 13.09
C ALA A 270 20.55 -16.85 13.51
N VAL A 271 19.84 -16.71 14.64
CA VAL A 271 18.89 -17.73 15.10
C VAL A 271 17.66 -17.77 14.18
N LEU A 272 17.11 -16.61 13.79
CA LEU A 272 15.98 -16.57 12.87
C LEU A 272 16.30 -17.26 11.53
N LYS A 273 17.46 -16.95 10.91
CA LYS A 273 17.93 -17.61 9.69
C LYS A 273 18.09 -19.13 9.87
N SER A 274 18.62 -19.57 11.00
CA SER A 274 18.74 -21.00 11.32
C SER A 274 17.36 -21.68 11.45
N LEU A 275 16.39 -21.04 12.08
CA LEU A 275 15.03 -21.56 12.20
C LEU A 275 14.33 -21.61 10.83
N PHE A 276 14.51 -20.60 9.97
CA PHE A 276 14.04 -20.62 8.59
C PHE A 276 14.56 -21.85 7.83
N ALA A 277 15.87 -22.13 7.92
CA ALA A 277 16.48 -23.28 7.27
C ALA A 277 15.89 -24.61 7.78
N GLN A 278 15.78 -24.77 9.10
CA GLN A 278 15.21 -25.98 9.72
C GLN A 278 13.74 -26.20 9.33
N ILE A 279 12.94 -25.13 9.26
CA ILE A 279 11.54 -25.20 8.81
C ILE A 279 11.49 -25.61 7.33
N GLY A 280 12.37 -25.05 6.49
CA GLY A 280 12.49 -25.40 5.07
C GLY A 280 12.82 -26.89 4.86
N GLU A 281 13.81 -27.41 5.58
CA GLU A 281 14.21 -28.82 5.54
C GLU A 281 13.07 -29.77 5.96
N ASN A 282 12.23 -29.35 6.92
CA ASN A 282 11.12 -30.14 7.44
C ASN A 282 9.79 -29.94 6.70
N THR A 283 9.75 -29.19 5.59
CA THR A 283 8.49 -28.86 4.87
C THR A 283 7.62 -30.07 4.54
N GLN A 284 8.22 -31.22 4.23
CA GLN A 284 7.52 -32.47 3.92
C GLN A 284 6.78 -33.10 5.13
N LEU A 285 7.11 -32.68 6.36
CA LEU A 285 6.54 -33.20 7.60
C LEU A 285 5.19 -32.53 7.94
N TYR A 286 5.02 -31.26 7.59
CA TYR A 286 3.96 -30.43 8.12
C TYR A 286 2.62 -30.62 7.39
N LYS A 287 1.51 -30.58 8.13
CA LYS A 287 0.15 -30.66 7.54
C LYS A 287 -0.21 -29.44 6.70
N THR A 288 0.37 -28.30 7.02
CA THR A 288 0.21 -27.03 6.31
C THR A 288 1.58 -26.37 6.21
N PHE A 289 1.77 -25.47 5.24
CA PHE A 289 3.01 -24.70 5.14
C PHE A 289 3.14 -23.76 6.35
N PRO A 290 4.15 -23.94 7.21
CA PRO A 290 4.28 -23.07 8.36
C PRO A 290 4.58 -21.65 7.94
N ARG A 291 3.97 -20.70 8.64
CA ARG A 291 4.27 -19.27 8.48
C ARG A 291 5.43 -18.89 9.40
N ILE A 292 6.18 -17.88 9.01
CA ILE A 292 7.25 -17.33 9.83
C ILE A 292 7.03 -15.83 9.93
N VAL A 293 6.87 -15.36 11.15
CA VAL A 293 6.78 -13.95 11.55
C VAL A 293 7.96 -13.70 12.46
N GLY A 294 8.98 -13.04 11.93
CA GLY A 294 10.27 -12.88 12.60
C GLY A 294 10.74 -11.44 12.58
N GLU A 295 10.88 -10.85 13.75
CA GLU A 295 11.62 -9.59 13.92
C GLU A 295 13.00 -9.91 14.50
N SER A 296 14.02 -9.17 14.07
CA SER A 296 15.37 -9.33 14.61
C SER A 296 16.05 -7.99 14.84
N GLY A 297 17.37 -8.02 14.99
CA GLY A 297 18.18 -6.87 15.33
C GLY A 297 18.31 -5.82 14.23
N GLY A 298 19.00 -4.74 14.57
CA GLY A 298 19.29 -3.64 13.66
C GLY A 298 20.68 -3.05 13.89
N LYS A 299 21.24 -2.45 12.84
CA LYS A 299 22.44 -1.61 12.92
C LYS A 299 22.09 -0.17 12.53
N ASN A 300 21.31 0.45 13.41
CA ASN A 300 20.57 1.67 13.10
C ASN A 300 21.49 2.90 13.00
N PHE A 301 21.08 3.86 12.20
CA PHE A 301 21.86 5.05 11.90
C PHE A 301 21.10 6.35 12.13
N HIS A 302 21.82 7.42 12.44
CA HIS A 302 21.37 8.81 12.27
C HIS A 302 22.28 9.44 11.21
N LEU A 303 21.70 10.14 10.25
CA LEU A 303 22.40 10.95 9.25
C LEU A 303 22.04 12.43 9.47
N VAL A 304 23.04 13.29 9.50
CA VAL A 304 22.87 14.73 9.76
C VAL A 304 23.28 15.51 8.52
N HIS A 305 22.44 16.44 8.09
CA HIS A 305 22.74 17.38 7.01
C HIS A 305 23.16 18.75 7.56
N ASN A 306 24.03 19.47 6.83
CA ASN A 306 24.59 20.75 7.26
C ASN A 306 23.53 21.87 7.44
N SER A 307 22.32 21.68 6.88
CA SER A 307 21.17 22.55 7.17
C SER A 307 20.77 22.60 8.65
N CYS A 308 21.21 21.63 9.47
CA CYS A 308 20.95 21.59 10.92
C CYS A 308 22.16 22.06 11.76
N ARG A 309 23.10 22.82 11.19
CA ARG A 309 24.29 23.32 11.91
C ARG A 309 23.98 24.13 13.16
N GLU A 310 22.78 24.71 13.26
CA GLU A 310 22.32 25.48 14.42
C GLU A 310 21.57 24.63 15.46
N ASP A 311 21.20 23.38 15.13
CA ASP A 311 20.41 22.48 15.97
C ASP A 311 21.28 21.47 16.77
N ILE A 312 22.53 21.83 17.09
CA ILE A 312 23.56 20.94 17.66
C ILE A 312 23.10 20.22 18.92
N ASP A 313 22.52 20.94 19.88
CA ASP A 313 22.11 20.39 21.17
C ASP A 313 21.00 19.35 21.03
N TRP A 314 20.10 19.57 20.07
CA TRP A 314 19.01 18.66 19.79
C TRP A 314 19.50 17.39 19.11
N ILE A 315 20.38 17.50 18.09
CA ILE A 315 21.02 16.34 17.46
C ILE A 315 21.76 15.51 18.50
N ALA A 316 22.56 16.16 19.36
CA ALA A 316 23.30 15.49 20.40
C ALA A 316 22.38 14.77 21.39
N SER A 317 21.30 15.42 21.83
CA SER A 317 20.31 14.82 22.72
C SER A 317 19.62 13.62 22.07
N ALA A 318 19.18 13.75 20.82
CA ALA A 318 18.52 12.68 20.07
C ALA A 318 19.45 11.47 19.89
N ALA A 319 20.71 11.70 19.49
CA ALA A 319 21.70 10.64 19.33
C ALA A 319 21.98 9.90 20.64
N VAL A 320 22.28 10.64 21.72
CA VAL A 320 22.58 10.07 23.04
C VAL A 320 21.38 9.29 23.60
N ARG A 321 20.16 9.82 23.50
CA ARG A 321 18.96 9.08 23.92
C ARG A 321 18.75 7.81 23.09
N SER A 322 18.88 7.91 21.77
CA SER A 322 18.69 6.79 20.86
C SER A 322 19.70 5.66 21.07
N ALA A 323 20.95 6.01 21.40
CA ALA A 323 22.01 5.04 21.62
C ALA A 323 22.03 4.47 23.04
N PHE A 324 21.70 5.26 24.06
CA PHE A 324 21.98 4.91 25.46
C PHE A 324 20.75 4.67 26.32
N GLU A 325 19.55 5.12 25.94
CA GLU A 325 18.34 4.72 26.68
C GLU A 325 18.21 3.19 26.68
N PHE A 326 17.95 2.62 27.85
CA PHE A 326 18.02 1.18 28.08
C PHE A 326 19.36 0.54 27.68
N GLN A 327 20.46 1.29 27.85
CA GLN A 327 21.84 0.84 27.66
C GLN A 327 22.08 0.34 26.24
N GLY A 328 21.37 0.89 25.25
CA GLY A 328 21.46 0.46 23.85
C GLY A 328 20.89 -0.93 23.59
N GLN A 329 20.15 -1.53 24.54
CA GLN A 329 19.55 -2.85 24.41
C GLN A 329 18.18 -2.80 23.72
N LYS A 330 18.08 -2.02 22.63
CA LYS A 330 16.89 -1.93 21.79
C LYS A 330 17.30 -2.34 20.38
N CYS A 331 16.44 -3.09 19.68
CA CYS A 331 16.69 -3.46 18.28
C CYS A 331 16.89 -2.20 17.41
N SER A 332 16.24 -1.09 17.77
CA SER A 332 16.31 0.21 17.09
C SER A 332 17.35 1.20 17.65
N ALA A 333 18.20 0.79 18.62
CA ALA A 333 19.18 1.70 19.22
C ALA A 333 20.17 2.25 18.18
N LEU A 334 20.52 3.53 18.29
CA LEU A 334 21.49 4.17 17.41
C LEU A 334 22.87 3.53 17.60
N SER A 335 23.53 3.18 16.50
CA SER A 335 24.88 2.62 16.51
C SER A 335 25.86 3.32 15.56
N ARG A 336 25.36 4.07 14.57
CA ARG A 336 26.17 4.81 13.58
C ARG A 336 25.62 6.23 13.38
N LEU A 337 26.43 7.25 13.65
CA LEU A 337 26.07 8.65 13.47
C LEU A 337 26.93 9.24 12.34
N TYR A 338 26.29 9.59 11.23
CA TYR A 338 26.93 10.18 10.06
C TYR A 338 26.73 11.70 10.09
N VAL A 339 27.82 12.47 10.04
CA VAL A 339 27.80 13.93 10.19
C VAL A 339 28.62 14.63 9.11
N PRO A 340 28.27 15.88 8.73
CA PRO A 340 29.08 16.66 7.81
C PRO A 340 30.46 16.94 8.42
N LYS A 341 31.52 16.78 7.65
CA LYS A 341 32.90 17.06 8.09
C LYS A 341 33.05 18.51 8.53
N SER A 342 32.47 19.46 7.81
CA SER A 342 32.52 20.89 8.14
C SER A 342 31.90 21.19 9.51
N MET A 343 30.86 20.44 9.92
CA MET A 343 30.19 20.57 11.21
C MET A 343 30.97 19.88 12.33
N TRP A 344 31.60 18.74 12.03
CA TRP A 344 32.39 17.99 13.00
C TRP A 344 33.70 18.68 13.39
N GLU A 345 34.40 19.27 12.41
CA GLU A 345 35.68 19.96 12.62
C GLU A 345 35.55 21.24 13.46
N GLN A 346 34.37 21.87 13.48
CA GLN A 346 34.09 23.01 14.37
C GLN A 346 34.12 22.62 15.86
N GLY A 347 33.87 21.34 16.19
CA GLY A 347 33.98 20.79 17.54
C GLY A 347 32.77 20.98 18.45
N ASP A 348 31.81 21.85 18.11
CA ASP A 348 30.63 22.10 18.93
C ASP A 348 29.73 20.86 19.07
N LEU A 349 29.51 20.12 17.99
CA LEU A 349 28.75 18.85 18.03
C LEU A 349 29.48 17.79 18.87
N LYS A 350 30.80 17.70 18.74
CA LYS A 350 31.63 16.80 19.58
C LYS A 350 31.46 17.17 21.06
N ALA A 351 31.58 18.45 21.42
CA ALA A 351 31.39 18.92 22.79
C ALA A 351 29.97 18.64 23.33
N ALA A 352 28.94 18.88 22.52
CA ALA A 352 27.55 18.63 22.88
C ALA A 352 27.28 17.14 23.13
N LEU A 353 27.76 16.24 22.25
CA LEU A 353 27.64 14.79 22.43
C LEU A 353 28.28 14.32 23.73
N LEU A 354 29.52 14.77 24.03
CA LEU A 354 30.21 14.41 25.27
C LEU A 354 29.45 14.92 26.51
N ARG A 355 28.90 16.13 26.44
CA ARG A 355 28.12 16.73 27.54
C ARG A 355 26.81 15.98 27.77
N GLU A 356 26.08 15.62 26.72
CA GLU A 356 24.84 14.82 26.85
C GLU A 356 25.15 13.40 27.32
N ALA A 357 26.23 12.77 26.83
CA ALA A 357 26.67 11.45 27.27
C ALA A 357 27.07 11.44 28.75
N ALA A 358 27.66 12.52 29.27
CA ALA A 358 27.99 12.66 30.69
C ALA A 358 26.75 12.66 31.60
N LYS A 359 25.56 13.02 31.09
CA LYS A 359 24.31 12.94 31.86
C LYS A 359 23.81 11.50 32.01
N MET A 360 24.24 10.59 31.14
CA MET A 360 23.83 9.18 31.12
C MET A 360 24.56 8.40 32.22
N THR A 361 24.15 8.66 33.46
CA THR A 361 24.69 8.04 34.68
C THR A 361 23.83 6.88 35.15
N HIS A 362 24.41 6.01 35.98
CA HIS A 362 23.69 4.97 36.71
C HIS A 362 23.94 5.13 38.22
N GLY A 363 23.01 4.61 39.01
CA GLY A 363 23.18 4.42 40.45
C GLY A 363 23.63 2.99 40.77
N ASP A 364 23.71 2.68 42.05
CA ASP A 364 23.98 1.34 42.59
C ASP A 364 22.73 0.64 43.17
N ASP A 365 21.58 1.32 43.13
CA ASP A 365 20.29 0.83 43.60
C ASP A 365 19.18 1.24 42.63
N VAL A 366 18.37 0.26 42.20
CA VAL A 366 17.25 0.42 41.26
C VAL A 366 16.21 1.46 41.73
N LYS A 367 16.11 1.71 43.06
CA LYS A 367 15.18 2.67 43.67
C LYS A 367 15.63 4.12 43.48
N GLN A 368 16.84 4.35 42.98
CA GLN A 368 17.36 5.67 42.59
C GLN A 368 16.83 6.09 41.21
N LEU A 369 15.50 6.20 41.06
CA LEU A 369 14.78 6.38 39.78
C LEU A 369 15.20 7.59 38.92
N HIS A 370 16.01 8.50 39.45
CA HIS A 370 16.48 9.69 38.74
C HIS A 370 17.64 9.40 37.78
N HIS A 371 18.32 8.26 37.92
CA HIS A 371 19.37 7.87 36.99
C HIS A 371 18.77 7.37 35.66
N PRO A 372 19.29 7.83 34.51
CA PRO A 372 18.78 7.46 33.20
C PRO A 372 19.26 6.09 32.69
N LEU A 373 20.25 5.47 33.34
CA LEU A 373 20.76 4.13 33.00
C LEU A 373 20.61 3.13 34.14
N GLY A 374 20.49 1.86 33.75
CA GLY A 374 20.62 0.68 34.59
C GLY A 374 21.77 -0.23 34.11
N PRO A 375 21.78 -1.51 34.52
CA PRO A 375 22.77 -2.50 34.09
C PRO A 375 22.42 -3.17 32.75
N ILE A 376 23.43 -3.68 32.06
CA ILE A 376 23.23 -4.59 30.91
C ILE A 376 22.66 -5.93 31.40
N VAL A 377 21.85 -6.59 30.57
CA VAL A 377 20.99 -7.69 31.03
C VAL A 377 21.75 -8.95 31.52
N SER A 378 22.95 -9.20 31.02
CA SER A 378 23.67 -10.45 31.30
C SER A 378 25.19 -10.32 31.23
N GLU A 379 25.88 -11.20 31.96
CA GLU A 379 27.35 -11.27 31.99
C GLU A 379 27.92 -11.54 30.60
N ALA A 380 27.27 -12.38 29.79
CA ALA A 380 27.68 -12.62 28.40
C ALA A 380 27.60 -11.34 27.53
N ALA A 381 26.63 -10.47 27.76
CA ALA A 381 26.56 -9.17 27.07
C ALA A 381 27.62 -8.19 27.61
N PHE A 382 27.88 -8.22 28.91
CA PHE A 382 28.89 -7.42 29.58
C PHE A 382 30.32 -7.74 29.11
N GLU A 383 30.65 -9.02 28.95
CA GLU A 383 31.95 -9.44 28.43
C GLU A 383 32.09 -9.18 26.94
N ARG A 384 31.05 -9.48 26.15
CA ARG A 384 31.04 -9.19 24.71
C ARG A 384 31.28 -7.71 24.43
N PHE A 385 30.71 -6.81 25.23
CA PHE A 385 30.98 -5.37 25.09
C PHE A 385 32.45 -5.02 25.33
N GLY A 386 33.06 -5.55 26.40
CA GLY A 386 34.45 -5.27 26.74
C GLY A 386 35.43 -5.78 25.69
N GLU A 387 35.20 -6.99 25.19
CA GLU A 387 36.00 -7.56 24.09
C GLU A 387 35.84 -6.74 22.81
N PHE A 388 34.60 -6.42 22.44
CA PHE A 388 34.31 -5.62 21.25
C PHE A 388 34.99 -4.26 21.30
N LEU A 389 34.86 -3.53 22.41
CA LEU A 389 35.47 -2.21 22.57
C LEU A 389 37.01 -2.28 22.44
N LYS A 390 37.62 -3.30 23.04
CA LYS A 390 39.07 -3.52 22.93
C LYS A 390 39.51 -3.79 21.50
N ASN A 391 38.72 -4.54 20.73
CA ASN A 391 39.06 -4.88 19.35
C ASN A 391 38.93 -3.66 18.42
N VAL A 392 37.81 -2.92 18.47
CA VAL A 392 37.65 -1.73 17.63
C VAL A 392 38.69 -0.64 17.93
N GLN A 393 39.18 -0.54 19.17
CA GLN A 393 40.31 0.36 19.47
C GLN A 393 41.64 -0.11 18.86
N LYS A 394 41.86 -1.42 18.72
CA LYS A 394 43.04 -1.97 18.02
C LYS A 394 42.95 -1.74 16.51
N ASP A 395 41.75 -1.72 15.95
CA ASP A 395 41.48 -1.46 14.53
C ASP A 395 41.64 0.04 14.16
N GLY A 396 42.05 0.87 15.13
CA GLY A 396 42.36 2.29 14.93
C GLY A 396 41.21 3.24 15.19
N HIS A 397 40.03 2.76 15.61
CA HIS A 397 38.93 3.63 16.00
C HIS A 397 39.23 4.34 17.33
N ARG A 398 38.94 5.64 17.41
CA ARG A 398 39.29 6.47 18.56
C ARG A 398 38.13 6.55 19.56
N LEU A 399 38.36 6.13 20.80
CA LEU A 399 37.41 6.32 21.90
C LEU A 399 37.38 7.79 22.33
N LEU A 400 36.21 8.43 22.21
CA LEU A 400 35.98 9.83 22.61
C LEU A 400 35.40 9.95 24.02
N PHE A 401 34.58 8.98 24.43
CA PHE A 401 33.89 9.00 25.72
C PHE A 401 33.73 7.59 26.29
N GLY A 402 33.90 7.48 27.61
CA GLY A 402 33.42 6.37 28.43
C GLY A 402 33.99 4.99 28.12
N GLY A 403 33.13 3.97 28.02
CA GLY A 403 33.52 2.58 27.79
C GLY A 403 34.04 1.81 29.02
N LYS A 404 34.02 2.43 30.21
CA LYS A 404 34.34 1.75 31.47
C LYS A 404 33.26 0.72 31.81
N ARG A 405 33.68 -0.38 32.45
CA ARG A 405 32.81 -1.44 32.93
C ARG A 405 32.98 -1.60 34.44
N ASP A 406 31.87 -1.74 35.16
CA ASP A 406 31.85 -2.04 36.59
C ASP A 406 30.91 -3.22 36.83
N GLY A 407 31.51 -4.38 37.16
CA GLY A 407 30.83 -5.63 37.48
C GLY A 407 30.89 -5.98 38.97
N SER A 408 31.28 -5.03 39.83
CA SER A 408 31.51 -5.28 41.26
C SER A 408 30.23 -5.64 42.02
N LYS A 409 29.08 -5.11 41.59
CA LYS A 409 27.75 -5.41 42.15
C LYS A 409 26.75 -5.78 41.05
N GLY A 410 26.41 -4.81 40.21
CA GLY A 410 25.59 -5.01 39.00
C GLY A 410 26.47 -4.98 37.75
N LEU A 411 25.86 -5.25 36.59
CA LEU A 411 26.56 -5.30 35.30
C LEU A 411 26.52 -3.93 34.59
N PHE A 412 27.26 -2.95 35.11
CA PHE A 412 27.17 -1.57 34.63
C PHE A 412 28.21 -1.25 33.55
N ILE A 413 27.76 -0.61 32.48
CA ILE A 413 28.60 -0.16 31.37
C ILE A 413 28.41 1.34 31.20
N GLN A 414 29.50 2.09 31.27
CA GLN A 414 29.53 3.49 30.90
C GLN A 414 29.36 3.58 29.37
N PRO A 415 28.45 4.44 28.87
CA PRO A 415 28.27 4.66 27.44
C PRO A 415 29.59 4.95 26.72
N ALA A 416 29.71 4.48 25.48
CA ALA A 416 30.88 4.69 24.64
C ALA A 416 30.54 5.46 23.37
N ILE A 417 31.33 6.49 23.07
CA ILE A 417 31.29 7.20 21.79
C ILE A 417 32.64 7.00 21.12
N LEU A 418 32.64 6.47 19.90
CA LEU A 418 33.83 6.33 19.08
C LEU A 418 33.79 7.29 17.89
N GLU A 419 34.95 7.81 17.52
CA GLU A 419 35.21 8.41 16.21
C GLU A 419 35.80 7.30 15.34
N ALA A 420 35.10 6.95 14.26
CA ALA A 420 35.54 5.86 13.39
C ALA A 420 36.80 6.26 12.62
N ASN A 421 37.73 5.32 12.43
CA ASN A 421 38.81 5.45 11.47
C ASN A 421 38.19 5.70 10.08
N GLN A 422 38.55 6.82 9.44
CA GLN A 422 37.95 7.22 8.17
C GLN A 422 38.38 6.32 7.00
N ASP A 423 39.46 5.56 7.16
CA ASP A 423 39.95 4.58 6.20
C ASP A 423 39.21 3.23 6.29
N ASP A 424 38.44 2.99 7.37
CA ASP A 424 37.66 1.77 7.58
C ASP A 424 36.14 2.04 7.48
N LYS A 425 35.70 2.41 6.28
CA LYS A 425 34.28 2.62 5.92
C LYS A 425 33.73 1.44 5.11
N THR A 426 34.09 0.22 5.48
CA THR A 426 33.85 -0.98 4.67
C THR A 426 32.79 -1.87 5.29
N ALA A 427 32.15 -2.72 4.48
CA ALA A 427 31.27 -3.79 4.96
C ALA A 427 32.01 -4.87 5.79
N THR A 428 33.35 -4.79 5.88
CA THR A 428 34.17 -5.65 6.74
C THR A 428 34.44 -5.05 8.12
N SER A 429 34.06 -3.79 8.38
CA SER A 429 34.27 -3.15 9.68
C SER A 429 33.31 -3.69 10.74
N ASP A 430 33.84 -4.40 11.75
CA ASP A 430 33.06 -4.91 12.88
C ASP A 430 32.31 -3.78 13.62
N LEU A 431 32.91 -2.58 13.71
CA LEU A 431 32.28 -1.42 14.33
C LEU A 431 31.00 -1.00 13.61
N LEU A 432 31.00 -1.08 12.27
CA LEU A 432 29.92 -0.57 11.42
C LEU A 432 28.90 -1.64 11.04
N THR A 433 29.23 -2.92 11.09
CA THR A 433 28.33 -3.99 10.60
C THR A 433 27.74 -4.85 11.72
N ARG A 434 28.49 -5.10 12.79
CA ARG A 434 28.06 -6.02 13.86
C ARG A 434 27.12 -5.35 14.86
N GLU A 435 25.96 -5.95 15.11
CA GLU A 435 25.06 -5.56 16.19
C GLU A 435 25.60 -6.05 17.54
N LEU A 436 25.78 -5.13 18.50
CA LEU A 436 26.35 -5.44 19.83
C LEU A 436 25.30 -5.58 20.92
N PHE A 437 24.21 -4.79 20.83
CA PHE A 437 23.19 -4.65 21.86
C PHE A 437 23.75 -4.07 23.18
N GLY A 438 24.44 -2.93 23.08
CA GLY A 438 25.07 -2.25 24.21
C GLY A 438 25.21 -0.74 23.96
N PRO A 439 25.60 0.06 24.98
CA PRO A 439 25.52 1.52 24.92
C PRO A 439 26.72 2.11 24.18
N LEU A 440 26.79 1.89 22.86
CA LEU A 440 27.89 2.33 22.02
C LEU A 440 27.40 2.78 20.64
N PHE A 441 27.90 3.92 20.17
CA PHE A 441 27.76 4.32 18.77
C PHE A 441 29.07 4.92 18.22
N ALA A 442 29.23 4.84 16.90
CA ALA A 442 30.36 5.39 16.18
C ALA A 442 29.94 6.66 15.41
N VAL A 443 30.80 7.66 15.39
CA VAL A 443 30.67 8.88 14.57
C VAL A 443 31.53 8.73 13.32
N LEU A 444 30.93 9.01 12.17
CA LEU A 444 31.57 9.02 10.86
C LEU A 444 31.34 10.38 10.20
N THR A 445 32.37 10.94 9.59
CA THR A 445 32.25 12.17 8.82
C THR A 445 32.13 11.87 7.32
N TYR A 446 31.31 12.63 6.62
CA TYR A 446 31.31 12.69 5.15
C TYR A 446 31.68 14.11 4.70
N ASP A 447 32.39 14.23 3.57
CA ASP A 447 32.91 15.52 3.10
C ASP A 447 31.81 16.31 2.38
N ASP A 448 31.14 17.18 3.11
CA ASP A 448 30.02 17.98 2.63
C ASP A 448 30.43 19.14 1.72
N SER A 449 31.73 19.29 1.42
CA SER A 449 32.22 20.23 0.40
C SER A 449 32.19 19.64 -1.01
N LEU A 450 32.08 18.31 -1.14
CA LEU A 450 32.04 17.63 -2.43
C LEU A 450 30.61 17.60 -3.01
N PRO A 451 30.44 17.87 -4.31
CA PRO A 451 29.15 17.65 -5.00
C PRO A 451 28.72 16.18 -4.89
N GLY A 452 27.44 15.92 -4.66
CA GLY A 452 26.90 14.55 -4.53
C GLY A 452 27.23 13.84 -3.22
N SER A 453 27.84 14.54 -2.25
CA SER A 453 28.29 13.94 -0.99
C SER A 453 27.16 13.38 -0.11
N LEU A 454 25.93 13.88 -0.26
CA LEU A 454 24.76 13.36 0.45
C LEU A 454 24.33 12.01 -0.13
N GLU A 455 24.31 11.89 -1.44
CA GLU A 455 24.05 10.65 -2.17
C GLU A 455 25.11 9.61 -1.83
N ASP A 456 26.40 9.98 -1.88
CA ASP A 456 27.51 9.10 -1.55
C ASP A 456 27.42 8.54 -0.12
N VAL A 457 27.02 9.36 0.87
CA VAL A 457 26.84 8.87 2.25
C VAL A 457 25.58 8.02 2.39
N CYS A 458 24.53 8.26 1.58
CA CYS A 458 23.37 7.37 1.53
C CYS A 458 23.77 5.99 0.98
N ASP A 459 24.51 5.94 -0.13
CA ASP A 459 25.03 4.71 -0.72
C ASP A 459 25.96 3.96 0.25
N LEU A 460 26.77 4.70 1.01
CA LEU A 460 27.58 4.12 2.08
C LEU A 460 26.71 3.49 3.17
N ILE A 461 25.71 4.19 3.68
CA ILE A 461 24.80 3.68 4.72
C ILE A 461 24.12 2.40 4.23
N ASP A 462 23.63 2.43 2.99
CA ASP A 462 22.90 1.35 2.34
C ASP A 462 23.75 0.08 2.19
N SER A 463 24.98 0.23 1.70
CA SER A 463 25.89 -0.89 1.41
C SER A 463 26.65 -1.43 2.63
N THR A 464 26.78 -0.64 3.70
CA THR A 464 27.61 -1.04 4.87
C THR A 464 26.98 -2.18 5.68
N SER A 465 25.65 -2.20 5.83
CA SER A 465 24.99 -3.10 6.79
C SER A 465 23.94 -3.99 6.14
N GLU A 466 23.93 -5.27 6.54
CA GLU A 466 22.88 -6.21 6.15
C GLU A 466 21.52 -5.94 6.83
N TYR A 467 21.45 -5.03 7.80
CA TYR A 467 20.23 -4.71 8.55
C TYR A 467 19.46 -3.55 7.92
N GLY A 468 18.14 -3.52 8.12
CA GLY A 468 17.23 -2.53 7.53
C GLY A 468 16.10 -2.12 8.47
N LEU A 469 16.39 -1.92 9.77
CA LEU A 469 15.36 -1.74 10.80
C LEU A 469 14.93 -0.29 11.02
N ALA A 470 15.78 0.54 11.64
CA ALA A 470 15.45 1.93 11.97
C ALA A 470 16.57 2.89 11.57
N GLY A 471 16.19 4.12 11.26
CA GLY A 471 17.12 5.16 10.80
C GLY A 471 16.52 6.55 10.98
N SER A 472 17.38 7.56 11.04
CA SER A 472 16.90 8.95 11.09
C SER A 472 17.72 9.88 10.23
N PHE A 473 17.06 10.88 9.65
CA PHE A 473 17.71 11.96 8.92
C PHE A 473 17.35 13.32 9.52
N PHE A 474 18.37 14.07 9.93
CA PHE A 474 18.24 15.41 10.47
C PHE A 474 18.56 16.43 9.38
N SER A 475 17.53 17.10 8.88
CA SER A 475 17.66 18.12 7.84
C SER A 475 16.50 19.12 7.89
N ARG A 476 16.80 20.40 7.65
CA ARG A 476 15.81 21.44 7.34
C ARG A 476 15.59 21.61 5.83
N ASP A 477 16.53 21.09 5.03
CA ASP A 477 16.48 21.13 3.59
C ASP A 477 15.57 20.01 3.06
N ARG A 478 14.51 20.40 2.33
CA ARG A 478 13.50 19.50 1.80
C ARG A 478 14.01 18.67 0.61
N GLU A 479 14.92 19.20 -0.19
CA GLU A 479 15.51 18.43 -1.28
C GLU A 479 16.47 17.38 -0.73
N ALA A 480 17.29 17.76 0.27
CA ALA A 480 18.12 16.79 0.98
C ALA A 480 17.29 15.68 1.64
N ILE A 481 16.11 16.01 2.19
CA ILE A 481 15.18 15.00 2.76
C ILE A 481 14.69 14.05 1.69
N LYS A 482 14.32 14.57 0.51
CA LYS A 482 13.86 13.75 -0.61
C LYS A 482 14.97 12.82 -1.08
N ILE A 483 16.18 13.34 -1.29
CA ILE A 483 17.37 12.55 -1.68
C ILE A 483 17.62 11.41 -0.67
N ALA A 484 17.70 11.73 0.63
CA ALA A 484 17.94 10.71 1.65
C ALA A 484 16.79 9.70 1.75
N ASN A 485 15.54 10.15 1.60
CA ASN A 485 14.37 9.26 1.63
C ASN A 485 14.34 8.29 0.45
N GLU A 486 14.78 8.74 -0.73
CA GLU A 486 14.89 7.88 -1.93
C GLU A 486 16.10 6.94 -1.83
N GLY A 487 17.28 7.47 -1.47
CA GLY A 487 18.52 6.69 -1.40
C GLY A 487 18.56 5.67 -0.26
N LEU A 488 17.82 5.89 0.83
CA LEU A 488 17.82 5.00 2.00
C LEU A 488 16.57 4.12 2.10
N ARG A 489 15.72 4.11 1.06
CA ARG A 489 14.38 3.49 1.11
C ARG A 489 14.39 2.04 1.60
N ASP A 490 15.38 1.25 1.19
CA ASP A 490 15.49 -0.16 1.57
C ASP A 490 16.42 -0.40 2.77
N SER A 491 17.18 0.61 3.21
CA SER A 491 18.10 0.52 4.35
C SER A 491 17.42 0.79 5.70
N VAL A 492 16.13 1.14 5.71
CA VAL A 492 15.37 1.47 6.92
C VAL A 492 13.88 1.16 6.81
N GLY A 493 13.36 0.35 7.74
CA GLY A 493 11.93 0.04 7.86
C GLY A 493 11.12 1.07 8.67
N MET A 494 11.78 1.81 9.56
CA MET A 494 11.23 2.96 10.30
C MET A 494 12.14 4.17 10.14
N PHE A 495 11.82 5.03 9.17
CA PHE A 495 12.61 6.22 8.83
C PHE A 495 12.03 7.47 9.51
N CYS A 496 12.79 8.04 10.45
CA CYS A 496 12.40 9.27 11.12
C CYS A 496 13.08 10.47 10.47
N ILE A 497 12.32 11.53 10.20
CA ILE A 497 12.89 12.83 9.83
C ILE A 497 12.85 13.69 11.08
N ASN A 498 13.99 14.26 11.47
CA ASN A 498 14.04 15.21 12.58
C ASN A 498 13.52 14.64 13.91
N ASP A 499 13.88 13.39 14.22
CA ASP A 499 13.68 12.77 15.53
C ASP A 499 14.65 11.60 15.70
N LYS A 500 14.73 11.03 16.90
CA LYS A 500 15.50 9.81 17.16
C LYS A 500 14.85 8.58 16.51
N CYS A 501 15.68 7.64 16.04
CA CYS A 501 15.26 6.36 15.44
C CYS A 501 14.64 5.33 16.40
N THR A 502 14.25 5.72 17.62
CA THR A 502 13.69 4.81 18.65
C THR A 502 12.33 5.29 19.13
N GLY A 503 11.58 4.41 19.80
CA GLY A 503 10.31 4.78 20.45
C GLY A 503 9.12 4.80 19.48
N ALA A 504 9.01 3.76 18.66
CA ALA A 504 7.79 3.49 17.91
C ALA A 504 6.58 3.44 18.87
N VAL A 505 5.44 3.96 18.42
CA VAL A 505 4.21 4.02 19.21
C VAL A 505 3.15 3.22 18.46
N ILE A 506 2.52 2.27 19.14
CA ILE A 506 1.46 1.43 18.56
C ILE A 506 0.33 2.35 18.07
N GLY A 507 -0.18 2.09 16.87
CA GLY A 507 -1.19 2.96 16.22
C GLY A 507 -0.63 4.12 15.41
N ALA A 508 0.61 4.54 15.65
CA ALA A 508 1.25 5.63 14.89
C ALA A 508 2.40 5.16 14.00
N HIS A 509 3.26 4.27 14.53
CA HIS A 509 4.49 3.84 13.87
C HIS A 509 4.57 2.29 13.87
N PRO A 510 3.88 1.59 12.95
CA PRO A 510 4.03 0.14 12.83
C PRO A 510 5.50 -0.25 12.67
N PHE A 511 6.01 -1.06 13.60
CA PHE A 511 7.45 -1.31 13.75
C PHE A 511 7.87 -2.57 13.01
N GLY A 512 8.99 -2.51 12.29
CA GLY A 512 9.60 -3.65 11.63
C GLY A 512 10.43 -3.22 10.42
N GLY A 513 11.34 -4.09 9.98
CA GLY A 513 12.25 -3.83 8.87
C GLY A 513 12.61 -5.08 8.09
N ALA A 514 13.05 -4.89 6.84
CA ALA A 514 13.43 -5.97 5.93
C ALA A 514 14.94 -6.29 6.07
N ARG A 515 15.54 -6.86 5.01
CA ARG A 515 16.92 -7.39 5.02
C ARG A 515 17.12 -8.39 6.17
N SER A 516 18.26 -8.37 6.84
CA SER A 516 18.51 -9.21 8.01
C SER A 516 17.82 -8.73 9.28
N SER A 517 16.91 -7.76 9.22
CA SER A 517 16.12 -7.28 10.38
C SER A 517 14.78 -7.99 10.57
N GLY A 518 14.37 -8.85 9.62
CA GLY A 518 13.18 -9.67 9.79
C GLY A 518 12.31 -9.80 8.55
N THR A 519 11.08 -10.28 8.76
CA THR A 519 10.05 -10.48 7.74
C THR A 519 9.19 -9.23 7.50
N ASN A 520 9.36 -8.18 8.31
CA ASN A 520 8.69 -6.88 8.17
C ASN A 520 7.15 -6.98 8.14
N ASP A 521 6.58 -7.88 8.96
CA ASP A 521 5.12 -8.02 9.07
C ASP A 521 4.45 -6.85 9.83
N LYS A 522 5.26 -5.87 10.28
CA LYS A 522 4.87 -4.67 11.02
C LYS A 522 4.17 -5.02 12.33
N ALA A 523 4.97 -5.30 13.35
CA ALA A 523 4.52 -5.62 14.70
C ALA A 523 3.46 -4.63 15.22
N ASN A 524 2.51 -5.16 15.98
CA ASN A 524 1.36 -4.42 16.53
C ASN A 524 0.54 -3.65 15.47
N SER A 525 0.28 -4.24 14.30
CA SER A 525 -0.59 -3.69 13.24
C SER A 525 -1.58 -4.71 12.69
N VAL A 526 -2.45 -4.30 11.76
CA VAL A 526 -3.35 -5.22 11.05
C VAL A 526 -2.59 -6.25 10.18
N ASN A 527 -1.38 -5.89 9.70
CA ASN A 527 -0.59 -6.74 8.80
C ASN A 527 -0.14 -8.03 9.50
N VAL A 528 0.39 -7.91 10.71
CA VAL A 528 0.85 -9.07 11.49
C VAL A 528 -0.33 -9.97 11.95
N LEU A 529 -1.53 -9.41 12.17
CA LEU A 529 -2.73 -10.19 12.48
C LEU A 529 -3.16 -11.11 11.32
N LEU A 530 -3.04 -10.65 10.07
CA LEU A 530 -3.31 -11.47 8.90
C LEU A 530 -2.40 -12.72 8.85
N ARG A 531 -1.17 -12.62 9.37
CA ARG A 531 -0.21 -13.73 9.43
C ARG A 531 -0.69 -14.88 10.32
N PHE A 532 -1.59 -14.65 11.26
CA PHE A 532 -2.18 -15.71 12.10
C PHE A 532 -3.61 -16.10 11.74
N SER A 533 -4.08 -15.71 10.54
CA SER A 533 -5.42 -16.04 10.01
C SER A 533 -5.34 -16.82 8.69
N SER A 534 -6.16 -17.87 8.56
CA SER A 534 -6.37 -18.68 7.34
C SER A 534 -7.80 -18.50 6.84
N ILE A 535 -7.96 -17.55 5.91
CA ILE A 535 -9.25 -17.08 5.43
C ILE A 535 -9.93 -18.18 4.60
N ARG A 536 -11.20 -18.46 4.89
CA ARG A 536 -12.08 -19.29 4.09
C ARG A 536 -13.24 -18.46 3.57
N THR A 537 -13.54 -18.57 2.29
CA THR A 537 -14.78 -18.03 1.73
C THR A 537 -15.90 -19.05 1.88
N VAL A 538 -17.05 -18.62 2.40
CA VAL A 538 -18.28 -19.40 2.49
C VAL A 538 -19.31 -18.74 1.58
N LYS A 539 -19.82 -19.51 0.61
CA LYS A 539 -20.93 -19.14 -0.26
C LYS A 539 -22.13 -20.02 0.07
N ASP A 540 -23.22 -19.41 0.52
CA ASP A 540 -24.50 -20.07 0.78
C ASP A 540 -25.48 -19.69 -0.32
N SER A 541 -25.85 -20.65 -1.17
CA SER A 541 -26.77 -20.42 -2.30
C SER A 541 -28.21 -20.71 -1.88
N PHE A 542 -29.10 -19.74 -2.06
CA PHE A 542 -30.52 -19.84 -1.67
C PHE A 542 -31.41 -20.43 -2.76
N GLU A 543 -30.92 -20.44 -3.99
CA GLU A 543 -31.60 -21.02 -5.14
C GLU A 543 -30.95 -22.35 -5.50
N SER A 544 -31.74 -23.42 -5.46
CA SER A 544 -31.34 -24.75 -5.91
C SER A 544 -32.08 -25.08 -7.20
N SER A 545 -31.37 -25.30 -8.32
CA SER A 545 -31.99 -25.96 -9.47
C SER A 545 -32.01 -27.46 -9.19
N SER A 546 -33.21 -28.06 -9.20
CA SER A 546 -33.40 -29.53 -9.15
C SER A 546 -33.18 -30.20 -10.51
N SER A 547 -32.59 -29.46 -11.44
CA SER A 547 -32.31 -29.87 -12.81
C SER A 547 -30.82 -29.67 -13.07
N THR A 548 -30.16 -30.74 -13.51
CA THR A 548 -28.84 -30.68 -14.17
C THR A 548 -28.93 -29.99 -15.52
N LEU A 549 -30.13 -29.92 -16.09
CA LEU A 549 -30.44 -29.27 -17.35
C LEU A 549 -30.77 -27.79 -17.09
N GLY A 550 -29.92 -26.89 -17.58
CA GLY A 550 -30.24 -25.47 -17.70
C GLY A 550 -31.48 -25.24 -18.58
N ALA A 551 -32.08 -24.04 -18.54
CA ALA A 551 -33.32 -23.74 -19.28
C ALA A 551 -33.24 -24.04 -20.80
N CYS A 552 -32.04 -23.95 -21.38
CA CYS A 552 -31.74 -24.30 -22.77
C CYS A 552 -31.89 -25.79 -23.13
N HIS A 553 -31.97 -26.67 -22.13
CA HIS A 553 -32.06 -28.13 -22.31
C HIS A 553 -33.46 -28.68 -22.00
N ILE A 554 -34.40 -27.83 -21.56
CA ILE A 554 -35.81 -28.18 -21.49
C ILE A 554 -36.35 -28.05 -22.92
N ALA A 555 -36.64 -29.18 -23.56
CA ALA A 555 -37.21 -29.18 -24.91
C ALA A 555 -38.47 -28.31 -24.96
N GLU A 556 -38.57 -27.43 -25.96
CA GLU A 556 -39.79 -26.66 -26.18
C GLU A 556 -40.95 -27.63 -26.36
N MET A 557 -41.91 -27.61 -25.43
CA MET A 557 -43.17 -28.35 -25.62
C MET A 557 -43.91 -27.68 -26.77
N GLU A 558 -43.86 -28.29 -27.95
CA GLU A 558 -44.73 -27.95 -29.08
C GLU A 558 -46.20 -28.18 -28.68
N THR A 559 -46.84 -27.14 -28.16
CA THR A 559 -48.29 -27.10 -28.05
C THR A 559 -48.83 -26.14 -29.10
N SER A 560 -49.08 -26.72 -30.27
CA SER A 560 -50.01 -26.15 -31.22
C SER A 560 -51.42 -26.22 -30.64
N LEU A 561 -52.11 -25.07 -30.58
CA LEU A 561 -53.57 -24.84 -30.80
C LEU A 561 -53.99 -23.42 -30.30
N PRO A 562 -55.15 -22.87 -30.73
CA PRO A 562 -55.19 -21.60 -31.47
C PRO A 562 -55.82 -20.42 -30.71
N SER A 563 -55.80 -19.25 -31.37
CA SER A 563 -56.42 -17.98 -31.01
C SER A 563 -57.80 -18.06 -30.33
N ARG A 564 -58.01 -17.36 -29.20
CA ARG A 564 -59.11 -16.39 -28.99
C ARG A 564 -59.23 -15.78 -27.56
N THR A 565 -59.57 -14.48 -27.57
CA THR A 565 -60.43 -13.68 -26.65
C THR A 565 -59.96 -13.21 -25.25
N LYS A 566 -59.67 -11.89 -25.21
CA LYS A 566 -60.19 -10.78 -24.36
C LYS A 566 -60.65 -11.00 -22.89
N ALA A 567 -60.35 -9.92 -22.14
CA ALA A 567 -61.08 -9.26 -21.04
C ALA A 567 -60.58 -9.62 -19.61
N GLN A 568 -60.42 -8.75 -18.61
CA GLN A 568 -61.10 -7.52 -18.16
C GLN A 568 -60.13 -6.72 -17.24
N THR A 569 -59.93 -5.40 -17.40
CA THR A 569 -60.57 -4.24 -16.68
C THR A 569 -60.61 -4.27 -15.14
N ALA A 570 -59.97 -3.27 -14.52
CA ALA A 570 -60.45 -2.45 -13.39
C ALA A 570 -59.41 -1.32 -13.10
N SER A 571 -59.57 -0.09 -13.60
CA SER A 571 -60.33 1.08 -13.07
C SER A 571 -59.80 1.66 -11.74
N THR A 572 -59.08 2.80 -11.81
CA THR A 572 -59.48 4.18 -11.40
C THR A 572 -59.18 4.56 -9.93
N LYS A 573 -58.22 5.46 -9.67
CA LYS A 573 -58.34 6.95 -9.51
C LYS A 573 -59.21 7.33 -8.30
N ARG A 574 -58.75 8.13 -7.34
CA ARG A 574 -58.51 9.62 -7.33
C ARG A 574 -58.13 9.98 -5.87
N ASP A 575 -57.49 11.07 -5.46
CA ASP A 575 -57.41 12.50 -5.83
C ASP A 575 -55.99 13.02 -5.41
N GLN A 576 -55.42 14.18 -5.74
CA GLN A 576 -55.91 15.55 -5.88
C GLN A 576 -54.94 16.39 -6.75
N HIS A 577 -55.49 17.35 -7.47
CA HIS A 577 -54.84 18.62 -7.90
C HIS A 577 -55.43 19.74 -7.02
N PRO A 578 -54.97 21.03 -7.00
CA PRO A 578 -54.08 21.72 -7.96
C PRO A 578 -53.07 22.74 -7.36
N THR A 579 -52.07 23.19 -8.14
CA THR A 579 -51.95 24.63 -8.49
C THR A 579 -51.05 24.89 -9.70
N LYS A 580 -51.40 25.97 -10.41
CA LYS A 580 -51.12 26.39 -11.79
C LYS A 580 -49.84 27.29 -11.91
N PRO A 581 -49.45 27.81 -13.09
CA PRO A 581 -48.08 27.69 -13.62
C PRO A 581 -47.37 29.03 -13.90
N GLN A 582 -46.08 28.97 -14.25
CA GLN A 582 -45.41 30.00 -15.06
C GLN A 582 -44.66 29.35 -16.24
N GLN A 583 -44.69 30.05 -17.37
CA GLN A 583 -44.33 29.65 -18.74
C GLN A 583 -43.00 30.35 -19.16
N PRO A 584 -42.44 30.15 -20.38
CA PRO A 584 -41.44 29.13 -20.72
C PRO A 584 -40.11 29.70 -21.29
N SER A 585 -39.02 28.92 -21.29
CA SER A 585 -37.92 28.93 -22.31
C SER A 585 -36.67 28.14 -21.83
N PRO A 586 -35.79 27.62 -22.71
CA PRO A 586 -35.96 27.07 -24.08
C PRO A 586 -35.85 25.52 -24.08
N GLY A 587 -36.30 24.86 -25.15
CA GLY A 587 -36.29 23.40 -25.27
C GLY A 587 -34.89 22.79 -25.35
N PRO A 588 -34.70 21.52 -24.93
CA PRO A 588 -33.41 20.83 -24.95
C PRO A 588 -32.89 20.67 -26.38
N SER A 589 -31.60 20.95 -26.58
CA SER A 589 -30.95 20.75 -27.88
C SER A 589 -30.75 19.24 -28.10
N SER A 590 -31.39 18.66 -29.10
CA SER A 590 -31.23 17.23 -29.41
C SER A 590 -29.95 17.02 -30.21
N THR A 591 -28.95 16.40 -29.62
CA THR A 591 -27.85 15.77 -30.37
C THR A 591 -28.40 14.60 -31.17
N SER A 592 -28.03 14.50 -32.45
CA SER A 592 -28.47 13.42 -33.34
C SER A 592 -27.36 12.39 -33.54
N ARG A 593 -27.72 11.10 -33.59
CA ARG A 593 -26.79 10.01 -33.87
C ARG A 593 -26.05 10.21 -35.21
N PRO A 594 -24.75 9.94 -35.29
CA PRO A 594 -24.03 9.89 -36.56
C PRO A 594 -24.62 8.84 -37.50
N THR A 595 -24.70 9.14 -38.80
CA THR A 595 -25.29 8.24 -39.81
C THR A 595 -24.26 7.60 -40.74
N THR A 596 -23.04 8.14 -40.79
CA THR A 596 -21.99 7.68 -41.68
C THR A 596 -21.39 6.38 -41.15
N LYS A 597 -21.59 5.28 -41.89
CA LYS A 597 -20.98 3.98 -41.59
C LYS A 597 -19.46 4.04 -41.78
N LEU A 598 -18.71 3.29 -40.98
CA LEU A 598 -17.26 3.34 -40.90
C LEU A 598 -16.64 1.98 -41.17
N ASP A 599 -15.56 1.95 -41.95
CA ASP A 599 -14.60 0.84 -41.95
C ASP A 599 -13.71 0.98 -40.70
N VAL A 600 -13.62 -0.07 -39.87
CA VAL A 600 -12.87 -0.06 -38.61
C VAL A 600 -11.56 -0.82 -38.76
N PHE A 601 -10.44 -0.16 -38.46
CA PHE A 601 -9.09 -0.73 -38.50
C PHE A 601 -8.49 -0.82 -37.11
N VAL A 602 -7.82 -1.92 -36.81
CA VAL A 602 -7.12 -2.14 -35.54
C VAL A 602 -5.61 -2.26 -35.75
N ILE A 603 -4.85 -1.83 -34.76
CA ILE A 603 -3.39 -1.66 -34.79
C ILE A 603 -2.83 -2.11 -33.43
N GLY A 604 -1.68 -2.79 -33.42
CA GLY A 604 -0.94 -3.12 -32.20
C GLY A 604 -1.11 -4.57 -31.72
N SER A 605 -0.96 -4.79 -30.42
CA SER A 605 -1.11 -6.08 -29.77
C SER A 605 -2.55 -6.30 -29.28
N GLY A 606 -2.99 -7.55 -29.34
CA GLY A 606 -4.31 -8.04 -28.96
C GLY A 606 -4.21 -9.30 -28.10
N GLU A 607 -3.10 -9.48 -27.39
CA GLU A 607 -2.83 -10.65 -26.54
C GLU A 607 -3.86 -10.81 -25.40
N ASN A 608 -4.65 -9.77 -25.11
CA ASN A 608 -5.75 -9.81 -24.15
C ASN A 608 -7.09 -9.42 -24.81
N SER A 609 -7.29 -9.80 -26.07
CA SER A 609 -8.58 -9.64 -26.80
C SER A 609 -8.94 -8.21 -27.28
N GLU A 610 -8.05 -7.23 -27.14
CA GLU A 610 -8.32 -5.80 -27.35
C GLU A 610 -8.61 -5.43 -28.81
N LEU A 611 -8.11 -6.23 -29.76
CA LEU A 611 -8.26 -5.97 -31.19
C LEU A 611 -9.65 -6.37 -31.73
N GLY A 612 -10.44 -7.15 -31.00
CA GLY A 612 -11.78 -7.53 -31.43
C GLY A 612 -11.81 -8.33 -32.75
N LEU A 613 -10.75 -9.08 -33.05
CA LEU A 613 -10.58 -9.83 -34.30
C LEU A 613 -11.07 -11.29 -34.22
N GLY A 614 -11.72 -11.65 -33.10
CA GLY A 614 -12.07 -13.01 -32.76
C GLY A 614 -10.90 -13.79 -32.12
N PRO A 615 -11.12 -15.07 -31.78
CA PRO A 615 -10.25 -15.81 -30.86
C PRO A 615 -8.89 -16.24 -31.43
N ARG A 616 -8.62 -15.98 -32.72
CA ARG A 616 -7.43 -16.52 -33.44
C ARG A 616 -6.41 -15.47 -33.86
N HIS A 617 -6.57 -14.22 -33.44
CA HIS A 617 -5.73 -13.11 -33.91
C HIS A 617 -5.29 -12.21 -32.76
N THR A 618 -4.00 -12.29 -32.41
CA THR A 618 -3.41 -11.56 -31.28
C THR A 618 -2.62 -10.32 -31.70
N GLN A 619 -2.42 -10.06 -32.99
CA GLN A 619 -1.57 -8.93 -33.43
C GLN A 619 -2.05 -8.30 -34.74
N ALA A 620 -1.86 -6.99 -34.85
CA ALA A 620 -2.04 -6.19 -36.05
C ALA A 620 -0.87 -5.19 -36.22
N PRO A 621 0.32 -5.64 -36.66
CA PRO A 621 1.50 -4.77 -36.78
C PRO A 621 1.35 -3.61 -37.76
N ARG A 622 0.37 -3.70 -38.67
CA ARG A 622 -0.11 -2.63 -39.55
C ARG A 622 -1.63 -2.54 -39.42
N PRO A 623 -2.23 -1.38 -39.73
CA PRO A 623 -3.68 -1.22 -39.75
C PRO A 623 -4.38 -2.37 -40.49
N ARG A 624 -5.21 -3.10 -39.74
CA ARG A 624 -5.91 -4.30 -40.19
C ARG A 624 -7.41 -4.06 -40.08
N LEU A 625 -8.14 -4.29 -41.17
CA LEU A 625 -9.60 -4.15 -41.19
C LEU A 625 -10.23 -5.21 -40.27
N ASN A 626 -11.08 -4.77 -39.34
CA ASN A 626 -11.86 -5.67 -38.50
C ASN A 626 -13.11 -6.13 -39.26
N ARG A 627 -13.08 -7.38 -39.74
CA ARG A 627 -14.18 -7.97 -40.53
C ARG A 627 -15.40 -8.32 -39.69
N LEU A 628 -15.27 -8.41 -38.38
CA LEU A 628 -16.41 -8.63 -37.47
C LEU A 628 -17.24 -7.36 -37.29
N LEU A 629 -16.72 -6.21 -37.73
CA LEU A 629 -17.38 -4.90 -37.73
C LEU A 629 -17.59 -4.38 -39.15
N ASP A 630 -17.96 -5.26 -40.07
CA ASP A 630 -18.21 -4.90 -41.47
C ASP A 630 -19.25 -3.77 -41.60
N ALA A 631 -18.91 -2.75 -42.38
CA ALA A 631 -19.69 -1.52 -42.47
C ALA A 631 -21.09 -1.75 -43.07
N ASP A 632 -21.25 -2.72 -43.96
CA ASP A 632 -22.51 -2.96 -44.65
C ASP A 632 -23.49 -3.72 -43.74
N SER A 633 -22.99 -4.74 -43.04
CA SER A 633 -23.78 -5.63 -42.18
C SER A 633 -23.95 -5.12 -40.74
N VAL A 634 -22.89 -4.63 -40.09
CA VAL A 634 -22.92 -4.12 -38.71
C VAL A 634 -23.17 -2.61 -38.70
N GLY A 635 -22.46 -1.88 -39.57
CA GLY A 635 -22.64 -0.44 -39.74
C GLY A 635 -22.30 0.38 -38.50
N VAL A 636 -21.07 0.24 -38.00
CA VAL A 636 -20.49 1.10 -36.96
C VAL A 636 -20.43 2.56 -37.45
N VAL A 637 -20.79 3.51 -36.61
CA VAL A 637 -20.79 4.96 -36.89
C VAL A 637 -19.91 5.76 -35.92
N GLN A 638 -19.50 5.16 -34.79
CA GLN A 638 -18.53 5.74 -33.85
C GLN A 638 -17.82 4.62 -33.08
N VAL A 639 -16.56 4.84 -32.71
CA VAL A 639 -15.80 3.97 -31.79
C VAL A 639 -15.19 4.84 -30.69
N ALA A 640 -15.09 4.32 -29.48
CA ALA A 640 -14.33 4.85 -28.36
C ALA A 640 -13.40 3.76 -27.83
N VAL A 641 -12.15 4.12 -27.53
CA VAL A 641 -11.11 3.16 -27.13
C VAL A 641 -10.79 3.35 -25.65
N GLY A 642 -10.90 2.27 -24.89
CA GLY A 642 -10.52 2.23 -23.48
C GLY A 642 -9.09 1.72 -23.29
N GLY A 643 -8.71 1.46 -22.04
CA GLY A 643 -7.36 0.99 -21.70
C GLY A 643 -7.07 -0.36 -22.35
N MET A 644 -7.98 -1.31 -22.20
CA MET A 644 -7.85 -2.69 -22.72
C MET A 644 -9.15 -3.20 -23.36
N HIS A 645 -10.08 -2.30 -23.69
CA HIS A 645 -11.38 -2.62 -24.29
C HIS A 645 -11.81 -1.53 -25.27
N CYS A 646 -12.89 -1.80 -26.01
CA CYS A 646 -13.49 -0.86 -26.95
C CYS A 646 -15.01 -0.83 -26.83
N VAL A 647 -15.58 0.30 -27.21
CA VAL A 647 -17.03 0.52 -27.31
C VAL A 647 -17.34 1.11 -28.69
N ALA A 648 -18.25 0.51 -29.44
CA ALA A 648 -18.69 1.00 -30.74
C ALA A 648 -20.19 1.27 -30.77
N LEU A 649 -20.60 2.32 -31.48
CA LEU A 649 -22.00 2.65 -31.75
C LEU A 649 -22.34 2.30 -33.19
N THR A 650 -23.45 1.62 -33.42
CA THR A 650 -23.94 1.29 -34.77
C THR A 650 -25.01 2.28 -35.24
N HIS A 651 -25.21 2.33 -36.56
CA HIS A 651 -26.20 3.20 -37.20
C HIS A 651 -27.64 2.96 -36.70
N ASP A 652 -27.98 1.71 -36.37
CA ASP A 652 -29.27 1.32 -35.78
C ASP A 652 -29.36 1.55 -34.26
N GLY A 653 -28.26 1.95 -33.61
CA GLY A 653 -28.26 2.44 -32.23
C GLY A 653 -27.82 1.44 -31.18
N LYS A 654 -27.31 0.29 -31.62
CA LYS A 654 -26.73 -0.70 -30.72
C LYS A 654 -25.34 -0.24 -30.29
N VAL A 655 -24.98 -0.62 -29.07
CA VAL A 655 -23.64 -0.44 -28.53
C VAL A 655 -22.96 -1.81 -28.54
N LEU A 656 -21.79 -1.93 -29.16
CA LEU A 656 -20.98 -3.15 -29.22
C LEU A 656 -19.72 -2.99 -28.35
N THR A 657 -19.29 -4.06 -27.68
CA THR A 657 -18.09 -4.04 -26.84
C THR A 657 -17.23 -5.29 -27.03
N TRP A 658 -15.90 -5.14 -26.90
CA TRP A 658 -14.91 -6.21 -26.89
C TRP A 658 -13.64 -5.78 -26.13
N GLY A 659 -12.77 -6.73 -25.80
CA GLY A 659 -11.58 -6.59 -24.96
C GLY A 659 -11.75 -7.13 -23.55
N VAL A 660 -10.83 -6.77 -22.65
CA VAL A 660 -10.75 -7.28 -21.28
C VAL A 660 -12.00 -6.92 -20.46
N ASN A 661 -12.58 -7.89 -19.73
CA ASN A 661 -13.82 -7.71 -18.97
C ASN A 661 -13.70 -7.96 -17.45
N ASP A 662 -12.50 -8.03 -16.88
CA ASP A 662 -12.27 -8.29 -15.45
C ASP A 662 -13.13 -7.38 -14.55
N ASP A 663 -13.13 -6.10 -14.92
CA ASP A 663 -13.84 -5.01 -14.25
C ASP A 663 -15.19 -4.66 -14.89
N GLY A 664 -15.79 -5.57 -15.67
CA GLY A 664 -17.11 -5.35 -16.28
C GLY A 664 -17.13 -4.29 -17.39
N ALA A 665 -15.97 -3.95 -17.95
CA ALA A 665 -15.80 -2.92 -18.98
C ALA A 665 -16.59 -3.18 -20.27
N LEU A 666 -17.02 -4.42 -20.52
CA LEU A 666 -17.85 -4.78 -21.67
C LEU A 666 -19.34 -4.51 -21.45
N GLY A 667 -19.81 -4.32 -20.22
CA GLY A 667 -21.23 -4.03 -19.96
C GLY A 667 -22.18 -5.17 -20.32
N ARG A 668 -21.66 -6.37 -20.54
CA ARG A 668 -22.40 -7.58 -20.87
C ARG A 668 -21.89 -8.77 -20.05
N VAL A 669 -22.77 -9.73 -19.84
CA VAL A 669 -22.52 -10.90 -18.99
C VAL A 669 -22.02 -12.05 -19.85
N LYS A 670 -20.89 -12.65 -19.46
CA LYS A 670 -20.38 -13.85 -20.11
C LYS A 670 -21.41 -14.97 -20.00
N PRO A 671 -21.84 -15.58 -21.12
CA PRO A 671 -22.70 -16.75 -21.06
C PRO A 671 -21.99 -17.85 -20.25
N PRO A 672 -22.71 -18.64 -19.44
CA PRO A 672 -22.10 -19.70 -18.65
C PRO A 672 -21.30 -20.64 -19.58
N SER A 673 -20.06 -20.92 -19.22
CA SER A 673 -19.20 -21.83 -19.98
C SER A 673 -19.86 -23.21 -20.05
N LYS A 674 -19.80 -23.85 -21.23
CA LYS A 674 -20.09 -25.28 -21.35
C LYS A 674 -19.22 -26.03 -20.33
N SER A 675 -19.74 -27.11 -19.73
CA SER A 675 -18.96 -27.93 -18.81
C SER A 675 -17.69 -28.45 -19.51
N GLU A 676 -16.60 -28.61 -18.78
CA GLU A 676 -15.32 -29.18 -19.28
C GLU A 676 -15.48 -30.57 -19.94
N ALA A 677 -16.64 -31.21 -19.82
CA ALA A 677 -16.96 -32.49 -20.44
C ALA A 677 -17.55 -32.39 -21.87
N GLU A 678 -17.95 -31.19 -22.33
CA GLU A 678 -18.47 -30.95 -23.69
C GLU A 678 -17.79 -29.76 -24.39
N ALA A 679 -16.73 -29.22 -23.80
CA ALA A 679 -15.86 -28.28 -24.49
C ALA A 679 -14.99 -29.06 -25.50
N GLU A 680 -15.50 -29.23 -26.72
CA GLU A 680 -14.62 -29.09 -27.88
C GLU A 680 -14.15 -27.63 -27.86
N GLU A 681 -13.16 -27.32 -27.02
CA GLU A 681 -12.22 -26.26 -27.37
C GLU A 681 -11.63 -26.75 -28.69
N ASP A 682 -12.00 -26.14 -29.82
CA ASP A 682 -11.21 -26.28 -31.03
C ASP A 682 -9.77 -25.97 -30.58
N GLU A 683 -8.83 -26.91 -30.72
CA GLU A 683 -7.42 -26.79 -30.28
C GLU A 683 -6.68 -25.57 -30.88
N GLU A 684 -7.37 -24.70 -31.64
CA GLU A 684 -6.89 -23.52 -32.34
C GLU A 684 -7.25 -22.16 -31.70
N ASP A 685 -8.23 -22.06 -30.79
CA ASP A 685 -8.64 -20.78 -30.21
C ASP A 685 -7.66 -20.32 -29.10
N ILE A 686 -7.01 -19.16 -29.30
CA ILE A 686 -5.94 -18.65 -28.44
C ILE A 686 -6.37 -17.49 -27.53
N LEU A 687 -7.58 -16.96 -27.71
CA LEU A 687 -8.19 -15.89 -26.90
C LEU A 687 -9.64 -16.26 -26.58
N ASP A 688 -10.18 -15.74 -25.47
CA ASP A 688 -11.58 -15.95 -25.09
C ASP A 688 -12.53 -15.37 -26.17
N PRO A 689 -13.39 -16.18 -26.81
CA PRO A 689 -14.33 -15.68 -27.82
C PRO A 689 -15.27 -14.60 -27.28
N PHE A 690 -15.62 -14.66 -25.98
CA PHE A 690 -16.49 -13.67 -25.36
C PHE A 690 -15.85 -12.27 -25.35
N GLU A 691 -14.56 -12.19 -25.05
CA GLU A 691 -13.82 -10.92 -24.98
C GLU A 691 -13.30 -10.49 -26.36
N SER A 692 -12.85 -11.43 -27.18
CA SER A 692 -12.20 -11.15 -28.48
C SER A 692 -13.17 -10.86 -29.63
N THR A 693 -14.48 -11.01 -29.41
CA THR A 693 -15.52 -10.78 -30.42
C THR A 693 -16.42 -9.60 -30.04
N PRO A 694 -16.58 -8.58 -30.92
CA PRO A 694 -17.53 -7.51 -30.72
C PRO A 694 -18.98 -8.01 -30.62
N GLU A 695 -19.66 -7.67 -29.53
CA GLU A 695 -21.04 -8.08 -29.29
C GLU A 695 -21.86 -6.99 -28.58
N ALA A 696 -23.17 -7.04 -28.73
CA ALA A 696 -24.09 -6.01 -28.25
C ALA A 696 -24.21 -5.97 -26.71
N VAL A 697 -24.22 -4.76 -26.19
CA VAL A 697 -24.61 -4.41 -24.82
C VAL A 697 -26.13 -4.28 -24.77
N LEU A 698 -26.74 -4.93 -23.78
CA LEU A 698 -28.19 -4.87 -23.56
C LEU A 698 -28.53 -3.79 -22.53
N PHE A 699 -29.49 -2.93 -22.89
CA PHE A 699 -30.06 -1.93 -21.99
C PHE A 699 -31.44 -2.42 -21.51
N GLU A 700 -31.80 -2.12 -20.25
CA GLU A 700 -33.09 -2.51 -19.67
C GLU A 700 -34.29 -1.86 -20.39
N GLU A 701 -34.07 -0.67 -20.95
CA GLU A 701 -35.04 0.08 -21.73
C GLU A 701 -34.46 0.38 -23.11
N GLU A 702 -35.34 0.53 -24.10
CA GLU A 702 -34.94 0.97 -25.42
C GLU A 702 -34.50 2.45 -25.36
N ILE A 703 -33.20 2.69 -25.57
CA ILE A 703 -32.60 4.02 -25.52
C ILE A 703 -32.02 4.41 -26.87
N ASP A 704 -32.16 5.69 -27.23
CA ASP A 704 -31.58 6.26 -28.44
C ASP A 704 -30.16 6.78 -28.16
N VAL A 705 -29.15 5.94 -28.35
CA VAL A 705 -27.74 6.29 -28.14
C VAL A 705 -27.20 7.14 -29.31
N VAL A 706 -26.54 8.25 -29.00
CA VAL A 706 -25.99 9.22 -29.97
C VAL A 706 -24.49 9.41 -29.85
N GLN A 707 -23.87 9.04 -28.71
CA GLN A 707 -22.42 9.05 -28.54
C GLN A 707 -22.00 7.91 -27.59
N VAL A 708 -20.84 7.29 -27.85
CA VAL A 708 -20.14 6.41 -26.89
C VAL A 708 -18.80 7.01 -26.44
N ALA A 709 -18.37 6.66 -25.23
CA ALA A 709 -17.06 7.01 -24.65
C ALA A 709 -16.53 5.84 -23.81
N ALA A 710 -15.22 5.79 -23.60
CA ALA A 710 -14.56 4.76 -22.81
C ALA A 710 -13.50 5.38 -21.89
N THR A 711 -13.17 4.68 -20.81
CA THR A 711 -12.02 4.94 -19.92
C THR A 711 -11.16 3.69 -19.82
N ASN A 712 -10.24 3.55 -18.87
CA ASN A 712 -9.42 2.34 -18.75
C ASN A 712 -10.25 1.07 -18.56
N SER A 713 -11.25 1.12 -17.67
CA SER A 713 -12.06 -0.04 -17.26
C SER A 713 -13.58 0.24 -17.29
N ALA A 714 -14.03 1.28 -17.98
CA ALA A 714 -15.45 1.62 -18.11
C ALA A 714 -15.87 2.04 -19.51
N GLY A 715 -17.15 1.85 -19.82
CA GLY A 715 -17.80 2.32 -21.04
C GLY A 715 -19.02 3.19 -20.72
N PHE A 716 -19.31 4.15 -21.59
CA PHE A 716 -20.39 5.11 -21.41
C PHE A 716 -21.17 5.33 -22.71
N ALA A 717 -22.48 5.57 -22.58
CA ALA A 717 -23.39 5.88 -23.67
C ALA A 717 -24.20 7.14 -23.36
N LEU A 718 -24.15 8.13 -24.27
CA LEU A 718 -24.98 9.33 -24.25
C LEU A 718 -26.21 9.11 -25.13
N THR A 719 -27.38 9.49 -24.62
CA THR A 719 -28.65 9.40 -25.36
C THR A 719 -29.04 10.72 -26.02
N ALA A 720 -29.90 10.67 -27.04
CA ALA A 720 -30.49 11.87 -27.68
C ALA A 720 -31.26 12.77 -26.71
N ALA A 721 -31.74 12.20 -25.60
CA ALA A 721 -32.40 12.91 -24.51
C ALA A 721 -31.43 13.61 -23.54
N GLY A 722 -30.11 13.53 -23.78
CA GLY A 722 -29.07 14.12 -22.93
C GLY A 722 -28.85 13.39 -21.61
N LYS A 723 -29.25 12.11 -21.51
CA LYS A 723 -28.95 11.21 -20.38
C LYS A 723 -27.70 10.38 -20.66
N VAL A 724 -26.95 10.04 -19.62
CA VAL A 724 -25.72 9.25 -19.70
C VAL A 724 -25.89 7.93 -18.98
N TYR A 725 -25.54 6.82 -19.63
CA TYR A 725 -25.41 5.49 -19.04
C TYR A 725 -23.94 5.11 -18.94
N GLY A 726 -23.56 4.34 -17.92
CA GLY A 726 -22.20 3.83 -17.74
C GLY A 726 -22.17 2.40 -17.20
N TRP A 727 -21.11 1.66 -17.51
CA TRP A 727 -20.79 0.32 -17.02
C TRP A 727 -19.26 0.17 -16.88
N GLY A 728 -18.82 -0.82 -16.10
CA GLY A 728 -17.43 -1.01 -15.68
C GLY A 728 -17.10 -0.37 -14.33
N SER A 729 -15.86 0.10 -14.17
CA SER A 729 -15.40 0.80 -12.96
C SER A 729 -14.30 1.84 -13.24
N PHE A 730 -14.11 2.75 -12.27
CA PHE A 730 -12.91 3.58 -12.13
C PHE A 730 -11.95 2.94 -11.12
N ALA A 731 -10.65 3.18 -11.23
CA ALA A 731 -9.65 2.79 -10.26
C ALA A 731 -9.08 3.99 -9.47
N GLY A 732 -8.67 3.74 -8.22
CA GLY A 732 -7.89 4.67 -7.39
C GLY A 732 -7.17 3.96 -6.23
N GLY A 733 -6.48 4.69 -5.38
CA GLY A 733 -5.66 4.18 -4.27
C GLY A 733 -6.42 3.41 -3.18
N ASP A 734 -7.76 3.53 -3.12
CA ASP A 734 -8.63 2.71 -2.25
C ASP A 734 -9.27 1.50 -2.97
N GLY A 735 -8.94 1.24 -4.24
CA GLY A 735 -9.51 0.16 -5.07
C GLY A 735 -10.43 0.63 -6.19
N ASN A 736 -11.25 -0.28 -6.74
CA ASN A 736 -12.18 0.00 -7.84
C ASN A 736 -13.51 0.58 -7.34
N PHE A 737 -14.09 1.51 -8.11
CA PHE A 737 -15.32 2.20 -7.80
C PHE A 737 -16.32 2.11 -8.96
N GLY A 738 -17.58 1.80 -8.66
CA GLY A 738 -18.68 1.89 -9.63
C GLY A 738 -19.17 3.33 -9.83
N PHE A 739 -20.27 3.50 -10.56
CA PHE A 739 -20.81 4.82 -10.92
C PHE A 739 -21.87 5.36 -9.97
N LEU A 740 -22.37 4.54 -9.04
CA LEU A 740 -23.45 4.91 -8.14
C LEU A 740 -22.94 5.09 -6.71
N HIS A 741 -23.31 6.22 -6.08
CA HIS A 741 -23.00 6.51 -4.67
C HIS A 741 -23.96 5.76 -3.73
N GLU A 742 -23.98 4.44 -3.83
CA GLU A 742 -24.73 3.54 -2.95
C GLU A 742 -23.95 3.27 -1.64
N LYS A 743 -24.63 2.80 -0.60
CA LYS A 743 -24.01 2.41 0.68
C LYS A 743 -24.39 0.96 1.01
N PRO A 744 -23.46 -0.01 0.93
CA PRO A 744 -22.05 0.14 0.56
C PRO A 744 -21.87 0.45 -0.95
N PRO A 745 -20.80 1.16 -1.35
CA PRO A 745 -20.58 1.48 -2.75
C PRO A 745 -20.32 0.19 -3.55
N LYS A 746 -21.02 0.03 -4.68
CA LYS A 746 -20.67 -0.99 -5.66
C LYS A 746 -19.27 -0.65 -6.22
N THR A 747 -18.41 -1.65 -6.35
CA THR A 747 -17.05 -1.46 -6.92
C THR A 747 -17.05 -1.49 -8.45
N THR A 748 -18.10 -2.04 -9.06
CA THR A 748 -18.21 -2.26 -10.51
C THR A 748 -19.69 -2.35 -10.92
N GLU A 749 -20.07 -1.74 -12.03
CA GLU A 749 -21.39 -1.92 -12.65
C GLU A 749 -21.24 -2.78 -13.91
N ARG A 750 -21.56 -4.08 -13.84
CA ARG A 750 -21.35 -5.03 -14.95
C ARG A 750 -22.33 -4.87 -16.12
N LEU A 751 -23.38 -4.08 -15.92
CA LEU A 751 -24.42 -3.77 -16.90
C LEU A 751 -24.61 -2.25 -16.95
N PRO A 752 -25.15 -1.69 -18.04
CA PRO A 752 -25.38 -0.25 -18.15
C PRO A 752 -26.33 0.27 -17.08
N VAL A 753 -25.89 1.29 -16.33
CA VAL A 753 -26.70 2.01 -15.34
C VAL A 753 -26.81 3.48 -15.70
N LEU A 754 -27.96 4.10 -15.40
CA LEU A 754 -28.16 5.53 -15.60
C LEU A 754 -27.33 6.34 -14.58
N ILE A 755 -26.50 7.27 -15.07
CA ILE A 755 -25.70 8.16 -14.22
C ILE A 755 -26.60 9.26 -13.63
N PRO A 756 -26.73 9.37 -12.30
CA PRO A 756 -27.62 10.32 -11.68
C PRO A 756 -27.10 11.76 -11.77
N GLY A 757 -28.02 12.73 -11.83
CA GLY A 757 -27.71 14.16 -11.72
C GLY A 757 -27.22 14.82 -13.02
N LEU A 758 -27.15 14.09 -14.13
CA LEU A 758 -26.83 14.64 -15.44
C LEU A 758 -28.10 14.81 -16.28
N THR A 759 -28.25 15.99 -16.87
CA THR A 759 -29.34 16.35 -17.79
C THR A 759 -28.78 17.28 -18.87
N ASP A 760 -29.34 17.21 -20.09
CA ASP A 760 -28.95 18.09 -21.21
C ASP A 760 -27.46 17.98 -21.58
N ILE A 761 -26.90 16.76 -21.49
CA ILE A 761 -25.54 16.47 -21.95
C ILE A 761 -25.52 16.37 -23.47
N LYS A 762 -24.54 17.01 -24.10
CA LYS A 762 -24.31 16.95 -25.56
C LYS A 762 -23.01 16.26 -25.96
N GLU A 763 -22.04 16.15 -25.05
CA GLU A 763 -20.72 15.59 -25.37
C GLU A 763 -20.08 14.96 -24.12
N LEU A 764 -19.43 13.82 -24.30
CA LEU A 764 -18.61 13.12 -23.31
C LEU A 764 -17.14 13.05 -23.75
N ALA A 765 -16.22 13.09 -22.79
CA ALA A 765 -14.79 12.80 -23.00
C ALA A 765 -14.25 11.97 -21.81
N GLY A 766 -13.70 10.78 -22.10
CA GLY A 766 -13.15 9.86 -21.08
C GLY A 766 -11.65 10.04 -20.90
N GLY A 767 -11.19 10.01 -19.65
CA GLY A 767 -9.78 9.84 -19.28
C GLY A 767 -9.51 8.41 -18.82
N SER A 768 -8.42 8.15 -18.10
CA SER A 768 -8.14 6.78 -17.61
C SER A 768 -9.14 6.33 -16.55
N ASP A 769 -9.37 7.18 -15.54
CA ASP A 769 -10.22 6.84 -14.40
C ASP A 769 -11.21 7.95 -14.04
N HIS A 770 -11.48 8.85 -14.99
CA HIS A 770 -12.46 9.92 -14.87
C HIS A 770 -13.13 10.21 -16.20
N ILE A 771 -14.23 10.96 -16.16
CA ILE A 771 -14.97 11.35 -17.35
C ILE A 771 -15.51 12.77 -17.21
N LEU A 772 -15.55 13.47 -18.34
CA LEU A 772 -16.13 14.81 -18.49
C LEU A 772 -17.44 14.73 -19.28
N ALA A 773 -18.43 15.52 -18.87
CA ALA A 773 -19.68 15.71 -19.61
C ALA A 773 -19.96 17.20 -19.82
N LEU A 774 -20.18 17.59 -21.08
CA LEU A 774 -20.49 18.96 -21.48
C LEU A 774 -22.00 19.08 -21.76
N THR A 775 -22.64 20.07 -21.13
CA THR A 775 -24.04 20.39 -21.37
C THR A 775 -24.23 21.27 -22.59
N SER A 776 -25.44 21.29 -23.15
CA SER A 776 -25.79 22.16 -24.28
C SER A 776 -25.54 23.64 -23.99
N ASP A 777 -25.79 24.07 -22.76
CA ASP A 777 -25.58 25.45 -22.30
C ASP A 777 -24.11 25.81 -22.01
N GLY A 778 -23.17 24.86 -22.09
CA GLY A 778 -21.73 25.11 -21.98
C GLY A 778 -21.15 24.99 -20.57
N ASN A 779 -21.75 24.17 -19.71
CA ASN A 779 -21.20 23.76 -18.41
C ASN A 779 -20.54 22.37 -18.52
N VAL A 780 -19.47 22.16 -17.76
CA VAL A 780 -18.75 20.88 -17.71
C VAL A 780 -18.94 20.23 -16.35
N PHE A 781 -19.27 18.95 -16.34
CA PHE A 781 -19.32 18.08 -15.16
C PHE A 781 -18.20 17.06 -15.24
N ALA A 782 -17.63 16.68 -14.10
CA ALA A 782 -16.59 15.66 -14.00
C ALA A 782 -16.82 14.75 -12.80
N TRP A 783 -16.61 13.44 -12.99
CA TRP A 783 -16.63 12.43 -11.94
C TRP A 783 -15.64 11.29 -12.23
N GLY A 784 -15.34 10.51 -11.19
CA GLY A 784 -14.38 9.41 -11.20
C GLY A 784 -13.30 9.58 -10.13
N SER A 785 -12.09 9.14 -10.43
CA SER A 785 -10.89 9.38 -9.62
C SER A 785 -10.56 10.87 -9.58
N GLY A 786 -10.08 11.33 -8.43
CA GLY A 786 -9.72 12.73 -8.20
C GLY A 786 -8.35 12.87 -7.55
N GLU A 787 -7.50 11.85 -7.65
CA GLU A 787 -6.21 11.76 -6.97
C GLU A 787 -5.15 12.67 -7.60
N GLN A 788 -5.27 12.94 -8.90
CA GLN A 788 -4.39 13.83 -9.67
C GLN A 788 -5.02 15.20 -9.95
N ASN A 789 -6.15 15.50 -9.30
CA ASN A 789 -6.98 16.69 -9.52
C ASN A 789 -7.53 16.83 -10.95
N GLU A 790 -7.65 15.73 -11.69
CA GLU A 790 -8.22 15.59 -13.03
C GLU A 790 -9.70 16.01 -13.11
N LEU A 791 -10.36 16.18 -11.96
CA LEU A 791 -11.73 16.67 -11.83
C LEU A 791 -11.86 18.21 -11.79
N GLY A 792 -10.74 18.94 -11.84
CA GLY A 792 -10.70 20.41 -11.92
C GLY A 792 -11.31 21.11 -10.70
N ARG A 793 -11.20 20.48 -9.53
CA ARG A 793 -11.67 21.01 -8.23
C ARG A 793 -10.90 20.37 -7.09
N ARG A 794 -10.80 21.08 -5.96
CA ARG A 794 -10.17 20.55 -4.76
C ARG A 794 -11.03 19.46 -4.12
N ILE A 795 -10.48 18.27 -3.97
CA ILE A 795 -11.13 17.16 -3.27
C ILE A 795 -10.70 17.14 -1.80
N LEU A 796 -11.66 17.01 -0.88
CA LEU A 796 -11.39 16.86 0.54
C LEU A 796 -11.32 15.38 0.88
N ALA A 797 -10.27 14.93 1.56
CA ALA A 797 -10.05 13.51 1.90
C ALA A 797 -11.27 12.84 2.58
N ARG A 798 -11.98 13.58 3.44
CA ARG A 798 -13.20 13.12 4.13
C ARG A 798 -14.44 12.94 3.23
N ARG A 799 -14.39 13.44 1.99
CA ARG A 799 -15.47 13.44 0.99
C ARG A 799 -15.01 12.84 -0.34
N ARG A 800 -13.95 12.02 -0.32
CA ARG A 800 -13.35 11.46 -1.53
C ARG A 800 -14.34 10.66 -2.38
N PHE A 801 -15.30 9.94 -1.79
CA PHE A 801 -16.34 9.23 -2.56
C PHE A 801 -17.45 10.12 -3.13
N GLU A 802 -17.50 11.41 -2.78
CA GLU A 802 -18.40 12.36 -3.46
C GLU A 802 -17.92 12.66 -4.90
N THR A 803 -16.71 12.25 -5.28
CA THR A 803 -16.19 12.39 -6.66
C THR A 803 -16.87 11.47 -7.66
N LEU A 804 -17.49 10.38 -7.21
CA LEU A 804 -18.21 9.43 -8.06
C LEU A 804 -19.55 9.99 -8.55
N VAL A 805 -20.04 11.05 -7.90
CA VAL A 805 -21.22 11.78 -8.35
C VAL A 805 -20.76 12.90 -9.28
N PRO A 806 -21.39 13.07 -10.47
CA PRO A 806 -21.10 14.18 -11.36
C PRO A 806 -21.25 15.54 -10.66
N GLN A 807 -20.17 16.32 -10.67
CA GLN A 807 -20.18 17.70 -10.18
C GLN A 807 -19.57 18.64 -11.19
N ARG A 808 -20.05 19.89 -11.19
CA ARG A 808 -19.61 20.92 -12.13
C ARG A 808 -18.15 21.31 -11.87
N VAL A 809 -17.36 21.40 -12.94
CA VAL A 809 -15.96 21.86 -12.94
C VAL A 809 -15.92 23.39 -12.80
N GLY A 810 -14.85 23.93 -12.22
CA GLY A 810 -14.63 25.36 -11.97
C GLY A 810 -14.44 26.25 -13.21
N LEU A 811 -14.91 25.85 -14.39
CA LEU A 811 -14.83 26.62 -15.63
C LEU A 811 -15.83 27.78 -15.66
N PRO A 812 -15.59 28.82 -16.50
CA PRO A 812 -16.56 29.89 -16.72
C PRO A 812 -17.92 29.33 -17.15
N LYS A 813 -18.98 29.72 -16.42
CA LYS A 813 -20.34 29.23 -16.65
C LYS A 813 -20.78 29.51 -18.07
N ASN A 814 -21.34 28.51 -18.74
CA ASN A 814 -21.98 28.60 -20.04
C ASN A 814 -21.06 29.09 -21.17
N LYS A 815 -19.77 28.75 -21.09
CA LYS A 815 -18.75 29.22 -22.03
C LYS A 815 -17.97 28.11 -22.70
N THR A 816 -18.08 26.85 -22.26
CA THR A 816 -17.30 25.75 -22.87
C THR A 816 -17.95 25.25 -24.16
N THR A 817 -17.13 25.04 -25.19
CA THR A 817 -17.55 24.52 -26.50
C THR A 817 -17.02 23.13 -26.82
N LYS A 818 -15.87 22.72 -26.26
CA LYS A 818 -15.25 21.40 -26.46
C LYS A 818 -14.57 20.93 -25.18
N ILE A 819 -14.52 19.62 -24.96
CA ILE A 819 -13.84 18.98 -23.82
C ILE A 819 -12.91 17.87 -24.30
N PHE A 820 -11.80 17.66 -23.60
CA PHE A 820 -10.84 16.59 -23.88
C PHE A 820 -10.31 16.03 -22.55
N ALA A 821 -10.01 14.74 -22.52
CA ALA A 821 -9.42 14.08 -21.36
C ALA A 821 -8.31 13.12 -21.82
N GLY A 822 -7.23 13.07 -21.05
CA GLY A 822 -6.17 12.07 -21.17
C GLY A 822 -6.13 11.19 -19.93
N SER A 823 -5.02 10.49 -19.71
CA SER A 823 -4.94 9.52 -18.60
C SER A 823 -5.24 10.18 -17.25
N HIS A 824 -4.59 11.30 -16.94
CA HIS A 824 -4.73 11.98 -15.64
C HIS A 824 -4.87 13.50 -15.75
N HIS A 825 -5.16 14.03 -16.94
CA HIS A 825 -5.31 15.47 -17.17
C HIS A 825 -6.43 15.76 -18.17
N SER A 826 -6.87 17.01 -18.25
CA SER A 826 -8.08 17.40 -18.96
C SER A 826 -8.01 18.81 -19.49
N PHE A 827 -8.73 19.03 -20.60
CA PHE A 827 -8.80 20.31 -21.27
C PHE A 827 -10.24 20.71 -21.59
N ALA A 828 -10.45 22.02 -21.69
CA ALA A 828 -11.67 22.60 -22.23
C ALA A 828 -11.34 23.79 -23.12
N ILE A 829 -12.08 23.95 -24.22
CA ILE A 829 -12.00 25.14 -25.08
C ILE A 829 -13.26 25.95 -24.87
N ASP A 830 -13.11 27.26 -24.63
CA ASP A 830 -14.24 28.16 -24.47
C ASP A 830 -14.68 28.87 -25.77
N THR A 831 -15.84 29.52 -25.72
CA THR A 831 -16.43 30.30 -26.84
C THR A 831 -15.53 31.42 -27.38
N THR A 832 -14.49 31.82 -26.65
CA THR A 832 -13.51 32.82 -27.10
C THR A 832 -12.27 32.19 -27.75
N GLY A 833 -12.19 30.86 -27.77
CA GLY A 833 -11.06 30.09 -28.28
C GLY A 833 -9.97 29.81 -27.25
N LYS A 834 -10.14 30.23 -25.99
CA LYS A 834 -9.12 29.97 -24.96
C LYS A 834 -9.14 28.52 -24.52
N VAL A 835 -7.95 27.98 -24.31
CA VAL A 835 -7.74 26.61 -23.83
C VAL A 835 -7.47 26.62 -22.33
N TRP A 836 -8.18 25.78 -21.61
CA TRP A 836 -8.07 25.59 -20.16
C TRP A 836 -7.52 24.19 -19.90
N GLY A 837 -6.52 24.06 -19.02
CA GLY A 837 -5.94 22.77 -18.57
C GLY A 837 -6.08 22.56 -17.06
N PHE A 838 -6.26 21.31 -16.64
CA PHE A 838 -6.29 20.87 -15.23
C PHE A 838 -5.96 19.38 -15.08
N GLY A 839 -5.53 18.95 -13.89
CA GLY A 839 -5.12 17.58 -13.57
C GLY A 839 -3.61 17.40 -13.36
N LEU A 840 -3.08 16.22 -13.64
CA LEU A 840 -1.66 15.91 -13.50
C LEU A 840 -0.82 16.83 -14.38
N ASN A 841 0.23 17.41 -13.80
CA ASN A 841 1.12 18.33 -14.49
C ASN A 841 2.57 18.15 -14.05
N ASN A 842 2.99 16.94 -13.69
CA ASN A 842 4.38 16.67 -13.28
C ASN A 842 5.39 16.78 -14.44
N PHE A 843 4.94 16.58 -15.67
CA PHE A 843 5.74 16.76 -16.89
C PHE A 843 5.25 17.96 -17.73
N GLY A 844 4.46 18.88 -17.16
CA GLY A 844 3.93 20.02 -17.92
C GLY A 844 2.82 19.65 -18.92
N GLN A 845 2.27 18.43 -18.84
CA GLN A 845 1.26 17.94 -19.80
C GLN A 845 -0.05 18.74 -19.80
N CYS A 846 -0.39 19.50 -18.75
CA CYS A 846 -1.52 20.45 -18.82
C CYS A 846 -1.23 21.70 -19.69
N GLY A 847 -0.03 21.82 -20.28
CA GLY A 847 0.43 22.99 -21.03
C GLY A 847 0.77 24.19 -20.15
N ILE A 848 0.71 24.01 -18.82
CA ILE A 848 0.99 25.04 -17.82
C ILE A 848 2.40 24.81 -17.31
N SER A 849 3.23 25.85 -17.44
CA SER A 849 4.65 25.78 -17.09
C SER A 849 4.85 25.24 -15.68
N THR A 850 5.56 24.12 -15.59
CA THR A 850 6.06 23.56 -14.33
C THR A 850 7.38 24.22 -14.00
N ARG A 851 7.65 24.39 -12.71
CA ARG A 851 8.97 24.80 -12.21
C ARG A 851 9.45 23.75 -11.21
N GLU A 852 10.73 23.43 -11.27
CA GLU A 852 11.39 22.47 -10.39
C GLU A 852 11.24 22.84 -8.89
N ASP A 853 10.95 24.11 -8.56
CA ASP A 853 10.96 24.66 -7.21
C ASP A 853 9.60 24.68 -6.47
N THR A 854 8.47 24.40 -7.15
CA THR A 854 7.14 24.72 -6.56
C THR A 854 6.43 23.60 -5.81
N GLY A 855 6.86 22.33 -5.89
CA GLY A 855 6.24 21.22 -5.17
C GLY A 855 4.76 20.95 -5.50
N PHE A 856 4.18 21.62 -6.51
CA PHE A 856 2.83 21.37 -7.02
C PHE A 856 2.93 20.63 -8.35
N THR A 857 2.72 19.32 -8.33
CA THR A 857 2.76 18.41 -9.50
C THR A 857 1.41 18.29 -10.23
N THR A 858 0.41 19.11 -9.87
CA THR A 858 -0.96 19.07 -10.42
C THR A 858 -1.56 20.47 -10.53
N VAL A 859 -2.51 20.64 -11.45
CA VAL A 859 -3.28 21.86 -11.67
C VAL A 859 -4.70 21.63 -11.15
N ILE A 860 -4.95 22.06 -9.91
CA ILE A 860 -6.21 21.79 -9.20
C ILE A 860 -7.41 22.50 -9.82
N SER A 861 -7.21 23.75 -10.24
CA SER A 861 -8.28 24.58 -10.80
C SER A 861 -8.03 24.80 -12.29
N PRO A 862 -9.06 24.69 -13.15
CA PRO A 862 -8.94 24.98 -14.57
C PRO A 862 -8.22 26.30 -14.80
N THR A 863 -7.11 26.24 -15.53
CA THR A 863 -6.21 27.36 -15.72
C THR A 863 -5.99 27.59 -17.22
N VAL A 864 -6.03 28.85 -17.65
CA VAL A 864 -5.82 29.21 -19.06
C VAL A 864 -4.37 28.95 -19.46
N ILE A 865 -4.20 28.25 -20.58
CA ILE A 865 -2.91 27.92 -21.17
C ILE A 865 -2.44 29.07 -22.04
N LYS A 866 -1.77 30.05 -21.43
CA LYS A 866 -1.36 31.29 -22.11
C LYS A 866 -0.44 31.07 -23.31
N SER A 867 0.38 30.02 -23.28
CA SER A 867 1.25 29.64 -24.41
C SER A 867 0.46 29.26 -25.67
N LEU A 868 -0.83 28.99 -25.55
CA LEU A 868 -1.72 28.69 -26.68
C LEU A 868 -2.55 29.89 -27.16
N ASP A 869 -2.44 31.09 -26.56
CA ASP A 869 -3.25 32.26 -26.92
C ASP A 869 -3.09 32.68 -28.40
N GLY A 870 -1.95 32.37 -29.02
CA GLY A 870 -1.67 32.64 -30.43
C GLY A 870 -2.24 31.61 -31.41
N TYR A 871 -2.74 30.48 -30.93
CA TYR A 871 -3.17 29.35 -31.75
C TYR A 871 -4.67 29.13 -31.66
N LYS A 872 -5.32 28.93 -32.81
CA LYS A 872 -6.72 28.50 -32.86
C LYS A 872 -6.79 26.98 -32.78
N ILE A 873 -6.84 26.45 -31.56
CA ILE A 873 -6.83 25.01 -31.32
C ILE A 873 -8.15 24.37 -31.80
N ARG A 874 -8.00 23.37 -32.67
CA ARG A 874 -9.10 22.59 -33.26
C ARG A 874 -9.38 21.32 -32.47
N HIS A 875 -8.34 20.57 -32.13
CA HIS A 875 -8.42 19.26 -31.46
C HIS A 875 -7.20 19.01 -30.57
N ILE A 876 -7.37 18.22 -29.51
CA ILE A 876 -6.31 17.88 -28.54
C ILE A 876 -6.37 16.37 -28.27
N GLY A 877 -5.24 15.68 -28.44
CA GLY A 877 -5.01 14.29 -28.07
C GLY A 877 -4.13 14.23 -26.82
N CYS A 878 -4.55 13.46 -25.81
CA CYS A 878 -3.96 13.52 -24.48
C CYS A 878 -3.41 12.14 -24.08
N GLY A 879 -2.09 12.01 -23.94
CA GLY A 879 -1.45 10.75 -23.54
C GLY A 879 -1.32 10.61 -22.02
N LEU A 880 -0.40 9.74 -21.57
CA LEU A 880 -0.14 9.55 -20.13
C LEU A 880 0.54 10.78 -19.50
N HIS A 881 1.64 11.20 -20.12
CA HIS A 881 2.49 12.30 -19.64
C HIS A 881 2.82 13.35 -20.70
N HIS A 882 2.13 13.31 -21.85
CA HIS A 882 2.32 14.25 -22.95
C HIS A 882 0.99 14.60 -23.61
N THR A 883 1.00 15.63 -24.45
CA THR A 883 -0.19 16.09 -25.17
C THR A 883 0.21 16.53 -26.58
N VAL A 884 -0.68 16.26 -27.53
CA VAL A 884 -0.60 16.72 -28.91
C VAL A 884 -1.86 17.54 -29.24
N ALA A 885 -1.74 18.62 -30.00
CA ALA A 885 -2.87 19.42 -30.47
C ALA A 885 -2.72 19.74 -31.95
N CYS A 886 -3.82 20.01 -32.64
CA CYS A 886 -3.79 20.63 -33.95
C CYS A 886 -4.59 21.93 -34.02
N THR A 887 -4.13 22.86 -34.85
CA THR A 887 -4.78 24.15 -35.08
C THR A 887 -5.78 24.06 -36.24
N GLU A 888 -6.67 25.04 -36.36
CA GLU A 888 -7.54 25.18 -37.55
C GLU A 888 -6.74 25.41 -38.85
N GLU A 889 -5.50 25.89 -38.74
CA GLU A 889 -4.55 26.07 -39.86
C GLU A 889 -3.69 24.82 -40.11
N GLY A 890 -3.96 23.76 -39.35
CA GLY A 890 -3.38 22.43 -39.49
C GLY A 890 -2.02 22.25 -38.84
N GLU A 891 -1.48 23.24 -38.12
CA GLU A 891 -0.23 23.05 -37.37
C GLU A 891 -0.42 22.01 -36.26
N VAL A 892 0.60 21.21 -36.00
CA VAL A 892 0.61 20.20 -34.93
C VAL A 892 1.52 20.68 -33.82
N LEU A 893 1.01 20.76 -32.59
CA LEU A 893 1.77 21.12 -31.40
C LEU A 893 1.94 19.93 -30.48
N VAL A 894 3.08 19.83 -29.80
CA VAL A 894 3.34 18.82 -28.76
C VAL A 894 3.97 19.48 -27.52
N TRP A 895 3.72 18.90 -26.35
CA TRP A 895 4.37 19.25 -25.08
C TRP A 895 4.23 18.10 -24.07
N GLY A 896 4.97 18.20 -22.96
CA GLY A 896 4.95 17.20 -21.88
C GLY A 896 6.27 16.45 -21.76
N ARG A 897 6.20 15.17 -21.38
CA ARG A 897 7.33 14.25 -21.27
C ARG A 897 8.06 14.09 -22.62
N ALA A 898 9.38 14.20 -22.60
CA ALA A 898 10.21 14.33 -23.82
C ALA A 898 11.36 13.32 -23.94
N ASP A 899 11.35 12.22 -23.21
CA ASP A 899 12.46 11.26 -23.10
C ASP A 899 12.25 9.92 -23.85
N ASP A 900 11.13 9.73 -24.57
CA ASP A 900 10.81 8.45 -25.26
C ASP A 900 10.12 8.67 -26.63
N GLY A 901 10.64 9.63 -27.40
CA GLY A 901 10.23 9.90 -28.77
C GLY A 901 8.87 10.59 -28.96
N GLN A 902 8.10 10.88 -27.89
CA GLN A 902 6.75 11.45 -27.99
C GLN A 902 6.71 12.84 -28.67
N MET A 903 7.82 13.57 -28.69
CA MET A 903 7.88 14.91 -29.26
C MET A 903 7.94 14.92 -30.79
N GLY A 904 8.35 13.81 -31.42
CA GLY A 904 8.35 13.70 -32.88
C GLY A 904 9.30 14.68 -33.60
N MET A 905 10.23 15.31 -32.88
CA MET A 905 11.17 16.27 -33.42
C MET A 905 12.47 16.28 -32.60
N PRO A 906 13.61 16.66 -33.21
CA PRO A 906 14.85 16.79 -32.47
C PRO A 906 14.77 17.95 -31.48
N LEU A 907 14.99 17.67 -30.19
CA LEU A 907 14.77 18.62 -29.11
C LEU A 907 15.78 19.78 -29.13
N GLU A 908 16.95 19.56 -29.71
CA GLU A 908 18.00 20.55 -29.94
C GLU A 908 17.56 21.69 -30.88
N THR A 909 16.48 21.51 -31.64
CA THR A 909 15.93 22.54 -32.52
C THR A 909 15.03 23.54 -31.80
N LEU A 910 14.70 23.28 -30.53
CA LEU A 910 13.79 24.09 -29.74
C LEU A 910 14.48 25.30 -29.08
N PRO A 911 13.76 26.41 -28.83
CA PRO A 911 14.32 27.57 -28.14
C PRO A 911 14.84 27.24 -26.73
N GLU A 912 15.89 27.95 -26.32
CA GLU A 912 16.45 27.84 -24.96
C GLU A 912 15.38 28.15 -23.90
N GLY A 913 15.27 27.30 -22.88
CA GLY A 913 14.28 27.42 -21.80
C GLY A 913 12.91 26.79 -22.10
N HIS A 914 12.68 26.22 -23.28
CA HIS A 914 11.48 25.41 -23.56
C HIS A 914 11.57 24.00 -22.95
N ILE A 915 12.79 23.48 -22.81
CA ILE A 915 13.07 22.16 -22.25
C ILE A 915 13.57 22.30 -20.81
N ILE A 916 13.02 21.47 -19.91
CA ILE A 916 13.59 21.21 -18.60
C ILE A 916 14.43 19.93 -18.71
N PHE A 917 15.68 20.03 -18.26
CA PHE A 917 16.64 18.94 -18.22
C PHE A 917 16.72 18.37 -16.80
N ASP A 918 17.02 17.08 -16.65
CA ASP A 918 17.32 16.51 -15.33
C ASP A 918 18.73 16.89 -14.85
N SER A 919 19.09 16.48 -13.63
CA SER A 919 20.41 16.68 -13.02
C SER A 919 21.58 16.04 -13.80
N ARG A 920 21.30 15.24 -14.85
CA ARG A 920 22.29 14.62 -15.74
C ARG A 920 22.26 15.25 -17.14
N ASP A 921 21.70 16.46 -17.28
CA ASP A 921 21.54 17.18 -18.53
C ASP A 921 20.73 16.43 -19.61
N ARG A 922 19.84 15.51 -19.21
CA ARG A 922 18.95 14.81 -20.14
C ARG A 922 17.63 15.56 -20.26
N PRO A 923 17.11 15.79 -21.48
CA PRO A 923 15.82 16.45 -21.66
C PRO A 923 14.70 15.61 -21.05
N ARG A 924 13.87 16.21 -20.20
CA ARG A 924 12.76 15.51 -19.52
C ARG A 924 11.40 16.04 -19.91
N VAL A 925 11.27 17.37 -20.01
CA VAL A 925 9.98 18.04 -20.17
C VAL A 925 10.08 19.12 -21.22
N LEU A 926 9.23 19.02 -22.25
CA LEU A 926 8.88 20.16 -23.10
C LEU A 926 7.79 20.97 -22.40
N ASN A 927 8.21 22.06 -21.76
CA ASN A 927 7.37 22.86 -20.86
C ASN A 927 6.53 23.92 -21.60
N VAL A 928 6.82 24.13 -22.88
CA VAL A 928 6.12 25.08 -23.76
C VAL A 928 5.67 24.32 -25.02
N PRO A 929 4.38 24.37 -25.39
CA PRO A 929 3.90 23.82 -26.66
C PRO A 929 4.76 24.24 -27.85
N ALA A 930 5.28 23.26 -28.59
CA ALA A 930 6.12 23.48 -29.76
C ALA A 930 5.51 22.85 -31.01
N VAL A 931 5.69 23.50 -32.15
CA VAL A 931 5.18 23.02 -33.45
C VAL A 931 6.09 21.91 -33.98
N VAL A 932 5.49 20.79 -34.35
CA VAL A 932 6.18 19.68 -35.04
C VAL A 932 6.44 20.11 -36.50
N PRO A 933 7.70 20.17 -36.95
CA PRO A 933 8.04 20.62 -38.31
C PRO A 933 7.41 19.75 -39.40
N ASP A 934 7.08 20.37 -40.53
CA ASP A 934 6.63 19.71 -41.77
C ASP A 934 5.42 18.76 -41.65
N LEU A 935 4.65 18.87 -40.57
CA LEU A 935 3.46 18.06 -40.32
C LEU A 935 2.19 18.90 -40.32
N LYS A 936 1.17 18.44 -41.03
CA LYS A 936 -0.16 19.07 -41.08
C LYS A 936 -1.27 18.08 -40.77
N ALA A 937 -2.14 18.44 -39.83
CA ALA A 937 -3.21 17.57 -39.36
C ALA A 937 -4.51 18.31 -39.08
N VAL A 938 -5.64 17.63 -39.26
CA VAL A 938 -6.98 18.10 -38.87
C VAL A 938 -7.55 17.34 -37.67
N PHE A 939 -6.88 16.27 -37.25
CA PHE A 939 -7.20 15.43 -36.11
C PHE A 939 -5.91 14.87 -35.51
N VAL A 940 -5.87 14.72 -34.18
CA VAL A 940 -4.72 14.20 -33.44
C VAL A 940 -5.20 13.27 -32.32
N ALA A 941 -4.39 12.27 -31.97
CA ALA A 941 -4.62 11.41 -30.82
C ALA A 941 -3.28 11.06 -30.17
N ALA A 942 -3.33 10.62 -28.91
CA ALA A 942 -2.17 10.11 -28.21
C ALA A 942 -2.56 8.83 -27.45
N GLY A 943 -1.70 7.83 -27.50
CA GLY A 943 -1.75 6.69 -26.58
C GLY A 943 -0.95 6.98 -25.32
N ILE A 944 -0.49 5.93 -24.62
CA ILE A 944 0.31 6.08 -23.40
C ILE A 944 1.55 6.96 -23.67
N ASP A 945 2.39 6.53 -24.61
CA ASP A 945 3.69 7.15 -24.94
C ASP A 945 3.90 7.30 -26.46
N ASN A 946 2.83 7.41 -27.23
CA ASN A 946 2.90 7.57 -28.68
C ASN A 946 1.79 8.50 -29.22
N CYS A 947 2.00 9.03 -30.42
CA CYS A 947 1.16 10.05 -31.02
C CYS A 947 0.68 9.64 -32.42
N TYR A 948 -0.47 10.18 -32.81
CA TYR A 948 -1.08 10.00 -34.12
C TYR A 948 -1.62 11.33 -34.65
N THR A 949 -1.54 11.51 -35.96
CA THR A 949 -2.19 12.61 -36.67
C THR A 949 -2.90 12.11 -37.91
N ILE A 950 -3.97 12.79 -38.32
CA ILE A 950 -4.65 12.56 -39.59
C ILE A 950 -4.70 13.88 -40.37
N SER A 951 -4.20 13.86 -41.60
CA SER A 951 -4.20 15.01 -42.51
C SER A 951 -5.58 15.26 -43.12
N LYS A 952 -5.74 16.40 -43.80
CA LYS A 952 -6.99 16.72 -44.52
C LYS A 952 -7.31 15.69 -45.63
N ASP A 953 -6.28 15.04 -46.16
CA ASP A 953 -6.42 14.02 -47.19
C ASP A 953 -6.67 12.62 -46.63
N GLY A 954 -6.73 12.49 -45.29
CA GLY A 954 -6.98 11.23 -44.59
C GLY A 954 -5.73 10.37 -44.40
N GLU A 955 -4.54 10.96 -44.56
CA GLU A 955 -3.26 10.28 -44.32
C GLU A 955 -2.92 10.29 -42.83
N MET A 956 -2.57 9.14 -42.28
CA MET A 956 -2.22 9.00 -40.87
C MET A 956 -0.71 8.93 -40.67
N HIS A 957 -0.16 9.76 -39.78
CA HIS A 957 1.21 9.65 -39.30
C HIS A 957 1.23 9.23 -37.84
N ALA A 958 2.21 8.42 -37.46
CA ALA A 958 2.42 7.97 -36.08
C ALA A 958 3.89 8.07 -35.67
N TRP A 959 4.15 8.29 -34.38
CA TRP A 959 5.49 8.34 -33.77
C TRP A 959 5.43 8.08 -32.25
N GLY A 960 6.57 7.93 -31.60
CA GLY A 960 6.73 7.58 -30.17
C GLY A 960 6.97 6.09 -29.93
N PHE A 961 6.71 5.64 -28.70
CA PHE A 961 6.93 4.26 -28.26
C PHE A 961 6.13 3.25 -29.10
N SER A 962 6.74 2.13 -29.50
CA SER A 962 6.12 1.17 -30.43
C SER A 962 6.30 -0.32 -30.07
N ALA A 963 6.68 -0.66 -28.84
CA ALA A 963 7.04 -2.05 -28.48
C ALA A 963 5.95 -3.10 -28.78
N SER A 964 4.67 -2.70 -28.75
CA SER A 964 3.52 -3.57 -29.07
C SER A 964 2.96 -3.33 -30.48
N TYR A 965 3.76 -2.76 -31.39
CA TYR A 965 3.33 -2.31 -32.73
C TYR A 965 2.21 -1.26 -32.72
N ASN A 966 1.98 -0.58 -31.61
CA ASN A 966 0.90 0.38 -31.43
C ASN A 966 0.98 1.57 -32.42
N THR A 967 2.14 1.89 -32.99
CA THR A 967 2.25 2.89 -34.08
C THR A 967 1.72 2.41 -35.44
N GLY A 968 1.55 1.10 -35.65
CA GLY A 968 1.10 0.51 -36.91
C GLY A 968 2.12 0.53 -38.05
N LEU A 969 3.39 0.80 -37.72
CA LEU A 969 4.48 0.90 -38.70
C LEU A 969 5.19 -0.44 -38.96
N ALA A 970 4.72 -1.53 -38.32
CA ALA A 970 5.35 -2.84 -38.26
C ALA A 970 6.78 -2.81 -37.69
N THR A 971 6.99 -1.98 -36.67
CA THR A 971 8.23 -1.91 -35.89
C THR A 971 7.90 -1.96 -34.39
N THR A 972 8.82 -2.55 -33.63
CA THR A 972 8.82 -2.52 -32.17
C THR A 972 9.70 -1.41 -31.61
N ASP A 973 10.53 -0.80 -32.46
CA ASP A 973 11.45 0.27 -32.06
C ASP A 973 10.70 1.60 -31.90
N THR A 974 11.15 2.45 -30.97
CA THR A 974 10.65 3.81 -30.82
C THR A 974 10.81 4.59 -32.12
N VAL A 975 9.76 5.29 -32.52
CA VAL A 975 9.69 6.05 -33.77
C VAL A 975 9.88 7.52 -33.46
N GLU A 976 11.06 8.06 -33.70
CA GLU A 976 11.44 9.42 -33.25
C GLU A 976 10.79 10.56 -34.05
N THR A 977 10.25 10.28 -35.24
CA THR A 977 9.68 11.30 -36.12
C THR A 977 8.35 10.85 -36.72
N PRO A 978 7.38 11.77 -36.95
CA PRO A 978 6.11 11.49 -37.59
C PRO A 978 6.29 10.71 -38.88
N THR A 979 5.86 9.44 -38.87
CA THR A 979 6.05 8.55 -39.99
C THR A 979 4.70 8.14 -40.57
N LEU A 980 4.55 8.26 -41.89
CA LEU A 980 3.33 7.90 -42.61
C LEU A 980 3.02 6.41 -42.45
N VAL A 981 1.85 6.09 -41.91
CA VAL A 981 1.39 4.72 -41.69
C VAL A 981 0.80 4.16 -42.98
N ARG A 982 1.35 3.04 -43.45
CA ARG A 982 0.93 2.35 -44.68
C ARG A 982 0.48 0.93 -44.42
N SER A 983 -0.63 0.52 -45.05
CA SER A 983 -1.13 -0.85 -45.06
C SER A 983 -1.82 -1.18 -46.38
N LYS A 984 -1.68 -2.43 -46.85
CA LYS A 984 -2.42 -2.92 -48.03
C LYS A 984 -3.94 -2.86 -47.82
N GLN A 985 -4.40 -3.00 -46.58
CA GLN A 985 -5.83 -2.98 -46.25
C GLN A 985 -6.40 -1.56 -46.16
N LEU A 986 -5.56 -0.55 -45.92
CA LEU A 986 -5.97 0.86 -46.02
C LEU A 986 -6.20 1.25 -47.49
N GLY A 987 -5.32 0.84 -48.41
CA GLY A 987 -5.46 1.16 -49.83
C GLY A 987 -5.57 2.68 -50.06
N GLU A 988 -6.63 3.11 -50.75
CA GLU A 988 -6.94 4.53 -51.02
C GLU A 988 -7.94 5.14 -50.01
N LYS A 989 -8.23 4.45 -48.90
CA LYS A 989 -9.19 4.92 -47.90
C LYS A 989 -8.65 6.12 -47.14
N LYS A 990 -9.55 7.05 -46.82
CA LYS A 990 -9.23 8.29 -46.10
C LYS A 990 -9.65 8.15 -44.64
N LEU A 991 -8.67 8.05 -43.75
CA LEU A 991 -8.95 7.94 -42.32
C LEU A 991 -9.55 9.26 -41.79
N ASN A 992 -10.46 9.15 -40.83
CA ASN A 992 -11.14 10.31 -40.23
C ASN A 992 -11.07 10.33 -38.70
N PHE A 993 -10.67 9.23 -38.06
CA PHE A 993 -10.55 9.12 -36.61
C PHE A 993 -9.50 8.07 -36.25
N ILE A 994 -8.83 8.29 -35.12
CA ILE A 994 -7.89 7.39 -34.48
C ILE A 994 -7.98 7.61 -32.96
N ASP A 995 -7.94 6.53 -32.20
CA ASP A 995 -7.85 6.57 -30.74
C ASP A 995 -7.07 5.36 -30.24
N ALA A 996 -6.48 5.45 -29.05
CA ALA A 996 -5.47 4.51 -28.58
C ALA A 996 -5.72 4.03 -27.15
N GLY A 997 -5.57 2.73 -26.95
CA GLY A 997 -5.57 2.09 -25.64
C GLY A 997 -4.15 1.89 -25.12
N GLY A 998 -3.97 0.93 -24.21
CA GLY A 998 -2.70 0.69 -23.55
C GLY A 998 -1.59 0.22 -24.50
N GLN A 999 -1.92 -0.70 -25.40
CA GLN A 999 -0.96 -1.32 -26.32
C GLN A 999 -1.46 -1.47 -27.76
N PHE A 1000 -2.58 -0.83 -28.07
CA PHE A 1000 -3.29 -0.95 -29.34
C PHE A 1000 -3.95 0.37 -29.72
N ALA A 1001 -4.41 0.49 -30.96
CA ALA A 1001 -5.18 1.62 -31.43
C ALA A 1001 -6.24 1.21 -32.46
N VAL A 1002 -7.28 2.04 -32.58
CA VAL A 1002 -8.38 1.83 -33.53
C VAL A 1002 -8.54 3.06 -34.40
N ALA A 1003 -8.40 2.88 -35.71
CA ALA A 1003 -8.63 3.91 -36.72
C ALA A 1003 -9.93 3.64 -37.47
N THR A 1004 -10.54 4.68 -38.02
CA THR A 1004 -11.71 4.50 -38.91
C THR A 1004 -11.59 5.31 -40.19
N SER A 1005 -12.29 4.86 -41.22
CA SER A 1005 -12.51 5.57 -42.49
C SER A 1005 -14.00 5.57 -42.80
N PRO A 1006 -14.58 6.67 -43.33
CA PRO A 1006 -15.95 6.65 -43.83
C PRO A 1006 -16.11 5.59 -44.92
N ARG A 1007 -17.17 4.78 -44.82
CA ARG A 1007 -17.60 3.88 -45.89
C ARG A 1007 -18.34 4.72 -46.93
N LEU A 1008 -17.80 4.74 -48.16
CA LEU A 1008 -18.34 5.46 -49.29
C LEU A 1008 -19.49 4.71 -49.97
#